data_AF-A0A2H3KP48-F1
#
_entry.id   AF-A0A2H3KP48-F1
#
_cell.length_a   1.000
_cell.length_b   1.000
_cell.length_c   1.000
_cell.angle_alpha   90.00
_cell.angle_beta   90.00
_cell.angle_gamma   90.00
#
_symmetry.space_group_name_H-M   'P 1'
#
loop_
_entity.id
_entity.type
_entity.pdbx_description
1 polymer ?
#
loop_
_entity_poly.entity_id
_entity_poly.type
_entity_poly.pdbx_seq_one_letter_code
_entity_poly.pdbx_strand_id
1 'polypeptide(L)'
;MTVPRVGDLRPYILLIVLTIVLLMLAYTARPTVVIDLGSTRDMAFLQDFNGREIDASGASEQFAWPAGERELAIPGRRDGVWIATFEASPDQPDRALRQVAIAVDGIRVEMPRLSERTLVAKLTPDLLEAETVTIQTVSPLVGDPEPPTDLVGTLTIAPARTYRWSQGESQIVMPGLGRGAWTAHIRLIAAHPNQQPVEAKLLVNGVPMVAIPDRGEERMIHLHIPGSLMGNGDLELALQANVYNDPRELGVLISRVVVAPAAGTGVIRSAVPPWATTFYMLTMVLGVYGALSMLRVGETTRVMARASLHRWGDLVPLIGALLALLVGAWALAFYRFPTSFFLPRLAGLAIWSIVLALALIPLTNWFFAAIGAIETREHEERGRFTPAPLTSALLLIFFVSYWFKAGGMLYPYFVAVDVQWHMERARWILEGQLPLLYGLNSPLNESTMPTAEWGENRPIIPYSPYFHIFAAPLGLLPWPMPLSINMLSALADSTRIIMIGLLGWRFGLSARNVVFAAAMYAVMPVAFLLHAWGNVPTTFGLWMTLMATTFLVCAWERIHERGPMVIFSLMLTVTFLIYTVTAVFMGVFLVLLTLMLLAAAPKGVEWAALRTRIKPIWQASGVAILVVIVVYYGQYILPIIERSVPYFATVFTQGASSVGVERAPFHLYMWSFFQAFDYRIWPGRYLFYGLAFPLLFTIPGFLHLWKRPLAGVFLAAWFSVSVVFMLAGYRISMVDKQLFYILPIIAICWAVYAGRYWQRGRWAQIMIVMIYLVSAVAALDQWFFRIAISPLS
;
A
#
# COMPACT_ATOMS: atom_id res chain seq x y z
N MET A 1 -21.01 -30.39 4.51
CA MET A 1 -21.60 -29.05 4.73
C MET A 1 -22.96 -29.26 5.35
N THR A 2 -23.19 -28.79 6.57
CA THR A 2 -24.54 -28.69 7.13
C THR A 2 -25.05 -27.28 6.87
N VAL A 3 -26.18 -27.16 6.17
CA VAL A 3 -26.97 -25.91 6.11
C VAL A 3 -27.25 -25.48 7.57
N PRO A 4 -27.13 -24.19 7.93
CA PRO A 4 -27.42 -23.73 9.29
C PRO A 4 -28.80 -24.24 9.71
N ARG A 5 -28.87 -24.87 10.90
CA ARG A 5 -30.15 -25.36 11.42
C ARG A 5 -31.03 -24.14 11.72
N VAL A 6 -32.36 -24.31 11.70
CA VAL A 6 -33.33 -23.23 11.94
C VAL A 6 -33.08 -22.46 13.26
N GLY A 7 -32.39 -23.06 14.24
CA GLY A 7 -31.94 -22.40 15.47
C GLY A 7 -30.78 -21.40 15.34
N ASP A 8 -29.99 -21.45 14.26
CA ASP A 8 -28.79 -20.64 14.01
C ASP A 8 -29.07 -19.34 13.24
N LEU A 9 -30.33 -19.05 12.90
CA LEU A 9 -30.71 -17.87 12.12
C LEU A 9 -30.77 -16.57 12.94
N ARG A 10 -30.83 -16.67 14.27
CA ARG A 10 -30.93 -15.51 15.18
C ARG A 10 -29.88 -14.42 14.95
N PRO A 11 -28.55 -14.72 14.87
CA PRO A 11 -27.54 -13.71 14.61
C PRO A 11 -27.71 -13.04 13.23
N TYR A 12 -28.11 -13.80 12.20
CA TYR A 12 -28.37 -13.25 10.87
C TYR A 12 -29.56 -12.27 10.88
N ILE A 13 -30.68 -12.67 11.49
CA ILE A 13 -31.86 -11.80 11.62
C ILE A 13 -31.52 -10.53 12.40
N LEU A 14 -30.80 -10.66 13.52
CA LEU A 14 -30.34 -9.53 14.31
C LEU A 14 -29.49 -8.56 13.48
N LEU A 15 -28.49 -9.07 12.75
CA LEU A 15 -27.62 -8.26 11.91
C LEU A 15 -28.40 -7.58 10.77
N ILE A 16 -29.36 -8.26 10.15
CA ILE A 16 -30.21 -7.67 9.10
C ILE A 16 -31.03 -6.51 9.67
N VAL A 17 -31.75 -6.74 10.78
CA VAL A 17 -32.59 -5.71 11.42
C VAL A 17 -31.75 -4.52 11.86
N LEU A 18 -30.63 -4.75 12.55
CA LEU A 18 -29.73 -3.69 12.98
C LEU A 18 -29.12 -2.94 11.79
N THR A 19 -28.81 -3.63 10.70
CA THR A 19 -28.29 -2.97 9.49
C THR A 19 -29.32 -1.99 8.91
N ILE A 20 -30.58 -2.41 8.78
CA ILE A 20 -31.65 -1.54 8.27
C ILE A 20 -31.87 -0.33 9.19
N VAL A 21 -31.94 -0.56 10.50
CA VAL A 21 -32.15 0.51 11.49
C VAL A 21 -30.99 1.52 11.48
N LEU A 22 -29.75 1.05 11.49
CA LEU A 22 -28.58 1.92 11.50
C LEU A 22 -28.38 2.66 10.17
N LEU A 23 -28.73 2.05 9.04
CA LEU A 23 -28.77 2.75 7.76
C LEU A 23 -29.83 3.85 7.75
N MET A 24 -31.05 3.56 8.24
CA MET A 24 -32.09 4.59 8.37
C MET A 24 -31.62 5.78 9.21
N LEU A 25 -30.96 5.51 10.34
CA LEU A 25 -30.36 6.55 11.18
C LEU A 25 -29.25 7.30 10.43
N ALA A 26 -28.35 6.60 9.75
CA ALA A 26 -27.26 7.23 9.00
C ALA A 26 -27.78 8.16 7.87
N TYR A 27 -28.88 7.79 7.20
CA TYR A 27 -29.49 8.59 6.13
C TYR A 27 -30.34 9.76 6.63
N THR A 28 -30.62 9.85 7.93
CA THR A 28 -31.20 11.08 8.52
C THR A 28 -30.21 12.24 8.51
N ALA A 29 -28.91 11.97 8.65
CA ALA A 29 -27.88 12.96 8.38
C ALA A 29 -27.87 13.25 6.88
N ARG A 30 -27.81 14.52 6.47
CA ARG A 30 -27.75 14.89 5.04
C ARG A 30 -26.62 15.91 4.83
N PRO A 31 -25.37 15.45 4.70
CA PRO A 31 -24.23 16.34 4.63
C PRO A 31 -24.19 17.10 3.29
N THR A 32 -23.66 18.32 3.33
CA THR A 32 -23.31 19.09 2.13
C THR A 32 -22.05 18.49 1.50
N VAL A 33 -22.09 18.31 0.18
CA VAL A 33 -20.94 17.89 -0.64
C VAL A 33 -20.27 19.13 -1.19
N VAL A 34 -18.95 19.20 -1.09
CA VAL A 34 -18.14 20.23 -1.77
C VAL A 34 -17.04 19.51 -2.54
N ILE A 35 -17.01 19.73 -3.85
CA ILE A 35 -16.02 19.19 -4.76
C ILE A 35 -15.33 20.39 -5.40
N ASP A 36 -14.08 20.60 -5.02
CA ASP A 36 -13.20 21.55 -5.70
C ASP A 36 -12.48 20.80 -6.82
N LEU A 37 -12.80 21.12 -8.08
CA LEU A 37 -12.22 20.44 -9.23
C LEU A 37 -10.79 20.95 -9.43
N GLY A 38 -9.91 20.06 -9.88
CA GLY A 38 -8.47 20.26 -9.86
C GLY A 38 -7.83 20.06 -8.47
N SER A 39 -8.60 19.69 -7.44
CA SER A 39 -8.05 19.27 -6.15
C SER A 39 -7.53 17.83 -6.22
N THR A 40 -6.82 17.38 -5.18
CA THR A 40 -6.31 16.00 -5.14
C THR A 40 -7.44 14.97 -5.09
N ARG A 41 -8.57 15.27 -4.42
CA ARG A 41 -9.62 14.29 -4.10
C ARG A 41 -10.76 14.20 -5.11
N ASP A 42 -10.77 15.06 -6.12
CA ASP A 42 -11.89 15.17 -7.05
C ASP A 42 -12.09 13.94 -7.94
N MET A 43 -11.01 13.26 -8.32
CA MET A 43 -11.02 12.17 -9.29
C MET A 43 -11.98 11.03 -8.94
N ALA A 44 -12.26 10.77 -7.66
CA ALA A 44 -13.22 9.74 -7.28
C ALA A 44 -14.65 10.03 -7.76
N PHE A 45 -14.98 11.30 -8.01
CA PHE A 45 -16.30 11.77 -8.45
C PHE A 45 -16.42 11.90 -9.96
N LEU A 46 -15.31 11.89 -10.70
CA LEU A 46 -15.27 12.34 -12.08
C LEU A 46 -15.15 11.17 -13.05
N GLN A 47 -15.89 11.23 -14.14
CA GLN A 47 -15.76 10.35 -15.30
C GLN A 47 -15.60 11.21 -16.55
N ASP A 48 -14.63 10.84 -17.38
CA ASP A 48 -14.36 11.49 -18.68
C ASP A 48 -14.05 12.99 -18.56
N PHE A 49 -13.26 13.35 -17.55
CA PHE A 49 -12.66 14.68 -17.41
C PHE A 49 -11.18 14.66 -17.77
N ASN A 50 -10.67 15.78 -18.26
CA ASN A 50 -9.25 15.98 -18.48
C ASN A 50 -8.48 16.12 -17.16
N GLY A 51 -7.14 16.16 -17.27
CA GLY A 51 -6.23 16.36 -16.15
C GLY A 51 -6.52 17.63 -15.34
N ARG A 52 -5.94 17.69 -14.13
CA ARG A 52 -6.06 18.86 -13.25
C ARG A 52 -5.37 20.06 -13.89
N GLU A 53 -6.00 21.21 -13.82
CA GLU A 53 -5.41 22.47 -14.25
C GLU A 53 -5.57 23.55 -13.16
N ILE A 54 -4.70 24.55 -13.25
CA ILE A 54 -4.68 25.70 -12.36
C ILE A 54 -4.33 26.94 -13.17
N ASP A 55 -5.05 28.04 -12.96
CA ASP A 55 -4.75 29.34 -13.57
C ASP A 55 -4.98 30.45 -12.56
N ALA A 56 -4.45 31.63 -12.86
CA ALA A 56 -4.76 32.86 -12.14
C ALA A 56 -6.26 33.19 -12.24
N SER A 57 -6.86 33.55 -11.10
CA SER A 57 -8.27 33.93 -10.98
C SER A 57 -8.47 35.39 -10.56
N GLY A 58 -7.39 36.13 -10.30
CA GLY A 58 -7.44 37.50 -9.81
C GLY A 58 -6.23 38.33 -10.26
N ALA A 59 -6.09 39.51 -9.67
CA ALA A 59 -4.96 40.40 -9.94
C ALA A 59 -3.62 39.75 -9.59
N SER A 60 -2.61 39.99 -10.41
CA SER A 60 -1.26 39.48 -10.23
C SER A 60 -0.33 40.52 -9.63
N GLU A 61 0.60 40.07 -8.80
CA GLU A 61 1.72 40.85 -8.28
C GLU A 61 3.02 40.30 -8.87
N GLN A 62 3.90 41.19 -9.33
CA GLN A 62 5.17 40.82 -9.94
C GLN A 62 6.33 41.26 -9.05
N PHE A 63 7.29 40.36 -8.89
CA PHE A 63 8.50 40.55 -8.12
C PHE A 63 9.70 40.27 -9.03
N ALA A 64 10.69 41.16 -9.00
CA ALA A 64 11.98 40.90 -9.65
C ALA A 64 12.73 39.86 -8.83
N TRP A 65 13.23 38.81 -9.49
CA TRP A 65 14.09 37.86 -8.83
C TRP A 65 15.49 38.49 -8.67
N PRO A 66 16.10 38.49 -7.48
CA PRO A 66 17.39 39.13 -7.29
C PRO A 66 18.49 38.38 -8.05
N ALA A 67 19.35 39.11 -8.76
CA ALA A 67 20.48 38.51 -9.48
C ALA A 67 21.46 37.84 -8.51
N GLY A 68 21.95 36.65 -8.86
CA GLY A 68 22.87 35.87 -8.03
C GLY A 68 22.24 35.18 -6.82
N GLU A 69 20.93 35.31 -6.59
CA GLU A 69 20.24 34.71 -5.43
C GLU A 69 19.38 33.51 -5.84
N ARG A 70 19.33 32.50 -4.96
CA ARG A 70 18.44 31.33 -5.12
C ARG A 70 17.10 31.49 -4.42
N GLU A 71 16.91 32.60 -3.72
CA GLU A 71 15.74 32.81 -2.90
C GLU A 71 15.20 34.24 -3.00
N LEU A 72 13.89 34.35 -2.81
CA LEU A 72 13.16 35.59 -2.82
C LEU A 72 12.14 35.57 -1.68
N ALA A 73 12.24 36.56 -0.79
CA ALA A 73 11.25 36.79 0.25
C ALA A 73 10.10 37.66 -0.29
N ILE A 74 8.87 37.20 -0.10
CA ILE A 74 7.65 37.93 -0.49
C ILE A 74 6.71 38.12 0.70
N PRO A 75 5.82 39.13 0.67
CA PRO A 75 4.75 39.26 1.67
C PRO A 75 3.83 38.03 1.67
N GLY A 76 3.64 37.44 2.85
CA GLY A 76 2.71 36.34 3.08
C GLY A 76 1.34 36.82 3.59
N ARG A 77 0.76 36.10 4.55
CA ARG A 77 -0.64 36.24 5.03
C ARG A 77 -1.66 36.28 3.89
N ARG A 78 -1.57 35.29 3.00
CA ARG A 78 -2.46 35.20 1.84
C ARG A 78 -3.47 34.07 2.03
N ASP A 79 -4.74 34.40 1.81
CA ASP A 79 -5.82 33.43 1.87
C ASP A 79 -5.99 32.69 0.54
N GLY A 80 -6.35 31.41 0.64
CA GLY A 80 -6.67 30.57 -0.53
C GLY A 80 -5.45 30.01 -1.26
N VAL A 81 -5.70 29.37 -2.40
CA VAL A 81 -4.64 28.81 -3.25
C VAL A 81 -4.13 29.92 -4.17
N TRP A 82 -2.81 30.01 -4.31
CA TRP A 82 -2.14 30.94 -5.20
C TRP A 82 -1.30 30.18 -6.23
N ILE A 83 -1.01 30.86 -7.33
CA ILE A 83 -0.14 30.37 -8.39
C ILE A 83 1.08 31.28 -8.45
N ALA A 84 2.26 30.69 -8.55
CA ALA A 84 3.52 31.38 -8.79
C ALA A 84 4.03 31.00 -10.17
N THR A 85 4.16 31.98 -11.05
CA THR A 85 4.73 31.83 -12.38
C THR A 85 6.14 32.41 -12.38
N PHE A 86 7.12 31.55 -12.56
CA PHE A 86 8.53 31.89 -12.67
C PHE A 86 8.87 32.01 -14.14
N GLU A 87 9.46 33.13 -14.54
CA GLU A 87 9.94 33.34 -15.90
C GLU A 87 11.47 33.28 -15.93
N ALA A 88 12.00 32.57 -16.93
CA ALA A 88 13.44 32.44 -17.12
C ALA A 88 14.07 33.80 -17.43
N SER A 89 15.25 34.08 -16.87
CA SER A 89 15.98 35.31 -17.15
C SER A 89 16.21 35.50 -18.66
N PRO A 90 16.22 36.75 -19.18
CA PRO A 90 16.26 37.01 -20.63
C PRO A 90 17.43 36.36 -21.37
N ASP A 91 18.55 36.19 -20.67
CA ASP A 91 19.82 35.61 -21.12
C ASP A 91 19.88 34.08 -21.07
N GLN A 92 18.87 33.43 -20.50
CA GLN A 92 18.84 31.97 -20.35
C GLN A 92 18.21 31.28 -21.58
N PRO A 93 18.74 30.10 -21.97
CA PRO A 93 18.20 29.34 -23.09
C PRO A 93 16.79 28.80 -22.78
N ASP A 94 16.06 28.46 -23.84
CA ASP A 94 14.77 27.78 -23.66
C ASP A 94 14.96 26.49 -22.87
N ARG A 95 13.99 26.23 -21.98
CA ARG A 95 13.91 25.11 -21.04
C ARG A 95 14.95 25.14 -19.93
N ALA A 96 15.61 26.27 -19.69
CA ALA A 96 16.54 26.46 -18.57
C ALA A 96 15.91 26.09 -17.21
N LEU A 97 14.63 26.41 -17.00
CA LEU A 97 13.89 26.10 -15.77
C LEU A 97 13.61 24.61 -15.54
N ARG A 98 13.95 23.70 -16.46
CA ARG A 98 13.89 22.24 -16.20
C ARG A 98 14.88 21.79 -15.12
N GLN A 99 15.88 22.62 -14.84
CA GLN A 99 16.92 22.34 -13.87
C GLN A 99 16.55 22.76 -12.44
N VAL A 100 15.35 23.32 -12.23
CA VAL A 100 14.91 23.78 -10.91
C VAL A 100 13.61 23.11 -10.48
N ALA A 101 13.50 22.88 -9.18
CA ALA A 101 12.24 22.76 -8.49
C ALA A 101 12.04 23.95 -7.55
N ILE A 102 10.81 24.16 -7.11
CA ILE A 102 10.46 25.27 -6.22
C ILE A 102 10.21 24.72 -4.82
N ALA A 103 10.76 25.41 -3.82
CA ALA A 103 10.44 25.23 -2.41
C ALA A 103 9.95 26.54 -1.81
N VAL A 104 9.09 26.43 -0.79
CA VAL A 104 8.54 27.54 -0.04
C VAL A 104 8.81 27.26 1.43
N ASP A 105 9.60 28.10 2.08
CA ASP A 105 10.10 27.90 3.45
C ASP A 105 10.70 26.49 3.66
N GLY A 106 11.45 26.01 2.65
CA GLY A 106 12.07 24.68 2.63
C GLY A 106 11.14 23.52 2.26
N ILE A 107 9.85 23.77 1.98
CA ILE A 107 8.89 22.75 1.56
C ILE A 107 8.72 22.79 0.04
N ARG A 108 9.07 21.70 -0.65
CA ARG A 108 8.85 21.59 -2.11
C ARG A 108 7.37 21.64 -2.46
N VAL A 109 7.05 22.39 -3.51
CA VAL A 109 5.68 22.59 -3.97
C VAL A 109 5.37 21.87 -5.27
N GLU A 110 4.07 21.64 -5.52
CA GLU A 110 3.58 21.06 -6.77
C GLU A 110 3.86 22.01 -7.93
N MET A 111 4.42 21.49 -9.03
CA MET A 111 4.76 22.26 -10.24
C MET A 111 3.90 21.78 -11.41
N PRO A 112 2.63 22.23 -11.48
CA PRO A 112 1.64 21.66 -12.41
C PRO A 112 1.92 21.95 -13.88
N ARG A 113 2.75 22.95 -14.20
CA ARG A 113 3.03 23.33 -15.60
C ARG A 113 4.47 23.80 -15.76
N LEU A 114 5.11 23.32 -16.82
CA LEU A 114 6.44 23.75 -17.25
C LEU A 114 6.42 23.98 -18.77
N SER A 115 6.74 25.19 -19.19
CA SER A 115 6.80 25.62 -20.59
C SER A 115 8.26 25.81 -21.02
N GLU A 116 8.49 26.38 -22.21
CA GLU A 116 9.85 26.66 -22.68
C GLU A 116 10.54 27.74 -21.83
N ARG A 117 9.83 28.78 -21.40
CA ARG A 117 10.42 29.86 -20.59
C ARG A 117 9.77 30.07 -19.23
N THR A 118 8.70 29.35 -18.91
CA THR A 118 7.97 29.54 -17.65
C THR A 118 7.82 28.25 -16.87
N LEU A 119 7.86 28.37 -15.54
CA LEU A 119 7.54 27.33 -14.58
C LEU A 119 6.39 27.81 -13.71
N VAL A 120 5.38 26.98 -13.50
CA VAL A 120 4.24 27.30 -12.66
C VAL A 120 4.27 26.41 -11.43
N ALA A 121 4.21 27.03 -10.26
CA ALA A 121 4.11 26.37 -8.97
C ALA A 121 2.81 26.73 -8.26
N LYS A 122 2.26 25.78 -7.52
CA LYS A 122 1.05 25.97 -6.72
C LYS A 122 1.42 26.24 -5.27
N LEU A 123 0.92 27.34 -4.72
CA LEU A 123 1.13 27.76 -3.34
C LEU A 123 -0.15 27.51 -2.55
N THR A 124 -0.10 26.67 -1.52
CA THR A 124 -1.25 26.37 -0.66
C THR A 124 -1.39 27.39 0.48
N PRO A 125 -2.59 27.58 1.06
CA PRO A 125 -2.81 28.53 2.16
C PRO A 125 -1.82 28.34 3.31
N ASP A 126 -1.58 27.08 3.70
CA ASP A 126 -0.67 26.73 4.80
C ASP A 126 0.78 27.17 4.56
N LEU A 127 1.20 27.30 3.30
CA LEU A 127 2.54 27.77 2.93
C LEU A 127 2.63 29.30 2.91
N LEU A 128 1.49 30.00 2.96
CA LEU A 128 1.39 31.45 2.85
C LEU A 128 0.86 32.12 4.13
N GLU A 129 0.73 31.37 5.22
CA GLU A 129 0.22 31.87 6.50
C GLU A 129 1.21 32.81 7.21
N ALA A 130 2.51 32.58 7.02
CA ALA A 130 3.57 33.39 7.61
C ALA A 130 3.51 34.85 7.12
N GLU A 131 4.04 35.78 7.92
CA GLU A 131 4.06 37.20 7.55
C GLU A 131 4.95 37.47 6.33
N THR A 132 6.05 36.75 6.24
CA THR A 132 6.97 36.73 5.10
C THR A 132 7.22 35.29 4.73
N VAL A 133 7.22 35.01 3.43
CA VAL A 133 7.41 33.67 2.88
C VAL A 133 8.65 33.68 1.99
N THR A 134 9.51 32.68 2.14
CA THR A 134 10.73 32.55 1.34
C THR A 134 10.52 31.52 0.25
N ILE A 135 10.60 31.97 -1.01
CA ILE A 135 10.53 31.09 -2.17
C ILE A 135 11.95 30.81 -2.65
N GLN A 136 12.27 29.53 -2.85
CA GLN A 136 13.61 29.05 -3.16
C GLN A 136 13.62 28.19 -4.43
N THR A 137 14.61 28.39 -5.29
CA THR A 137 14.95 27.43 -6.35
C THR A 137 15.85 26.36 -5.74
N VAL A 138 15.38 25.11 -5.76
CA VAL A 138 16.10 23.94 -5.25
C VAL A 138 16.31 22.94 -6.39
N SER A 139 17.21 21.97 -6.20
CA SER A 139 17.39 20.93 -7.21
C SER A 139 16.12 20.07 -7.39
N PRO A 140 15.74 19.65 -8.62
CA PRO A 140 14.60 18.76 -8.85
C PRO A 140 14.71 17.42 -8.12
N LEU A 141 15.91 16.89 -7.96
CA LEU A 141 16.17 15.67 -7.20
C LEU A 141 16.79 16.02 -5.85
N VAL A 142 16.47 15.25 -4.82
CA VAL A 142 17.04 15.47 -3.48
C VAL A 142 18.49 14.98 -3.50
N GLY A 143 19.43 15.84 -3.11
CA GLY A 143 20.86 15.51 -3.05
C GLY A 143 21.64 15.82 -4.33
N ASP A 144 20.97 16.25 -5.40
CA ASP A 144 21.64 16.81 -6.57
C ASP A 144 22.21 18.21 -6.26
N PRO A 145 23.22 18.68 -7.03
CA PRO A 145 23.78 20.01 -6.88
C PRO A 145 22.69 21.09 -6.94
N GLU A 146 22.88 22.16 -6.18
CA GLU A 146 21.97 23.31 -6.22
C GLU A 146 21.96 23.93 -7.62
N PRO A 147 20.80 24.38 -8.10
CA PRO A 147 20.69 24.94 -9.43
C PRO A 147 21.49 26.25 -9.57
N PRO A 148 21.85 26.66 -10.80
CA PRO A 148 22.41 27.98 -11.06
C PRO A 148 21.50 29.10 -10.54
N THR A 149 22.10 30.18 -10.03
CA THR A 149 21.43 31.31 -9.36
C THR A 149 20.62 32.20 -10.31
N ASP A 150 21.04 32.32 -11.56
CA ASP A 150 20.50 33.32 -12.49
C ASP A 150 19.45 32.76 -13.46
N LEU A 151 18.84 31.60 -13.11
CA LEU A 151 17.86 30.94 -13.97
C LEU A 151 16.51 31.67 -14.01
N VAL A 152 16.08 32.26 -12.89
CA VAL A 152 14.80 32.94 -12.76
C VAL A 152 15.02 34.44 -12.82
N GLY A 153 14.26 35.13 -13.68
CA GLY A 153 14.31 36.59 -13.80
C GLY A 153 13.15 37.28 -13.09
N THR A 154 11.93 36.73 -13.23
CA THR A 154 10.75 37.31 -12.58
C THR A 154 9.87 36.24 -11.94
N LEU A 155 9.22 36.63 -10.85
CA LEU A 155 8.17 35.86 -10.18
C LEU A 155 6.87 36.66 -10.29
N THR A 156 5.83 36.05 -10.83
CA THR A 156 4.47 36.60 -10.81
C THR A 156 3.58 35.70 -9.96
N ILE A 157 2.94 36.26 -8.93
CA ILE A 157 1.98 35.54 -8.10
C ILE A 157 0.57 36.08 -8.31
N ALA A 158 -0.43 35.21 -8.26
CA ALA A 158 -1.84 35.60 -8.31
C ALA A 158 -2.70 34.62 -7.50
N PRO A 159 -3.89 35.04 -7.01
CA PRO A 159 -4.90 34.10 -6.54
C PRO A 159 -5.18 33.10 -7.65
N ALA A 160 -5.35 31.84 -7.29
CA ALA A 160 -5.51 30.76 -8.25
C ALA A 160 -6.85 30.07 -8.13
N ARG A 161 -7.35 29.61 -9.28
CA ARG A 161 -8.44 28.64 -9.36
C ARG A 161 -7.89 27.31 -9.84
N THR A 162 -8.28 26.24 -9.17
CA THR A 162 -8.14 24.89 -9.70
C THR A 162 -9.39 24.53 -10.49
N TYR A 163 -9.23 23.78 -11.55
CA TYR A 163 -10.35 23.35 -12.39
C TYR A 163 -10.01 22.08 -13.18
N ARG A 164 -11.02 21.55 -13.87
CA ARG A 164 -10.86 20.57 -14.94
C ARG A 164 -11.73 20.93 -16.14
N TRP A 165 -11.25 20.56 -17.32
CA TRP A 165 -12.05 20.57 -18.54
C TRP A 165 -12.87 19.28 -18.65
N SER A 166 -14.16 19.42 -18.91
CA SER A 166 -14.97 18.30 -19.40
C SER A 166 -14.48 17.88 -20.78
N GLN A 167 -14.77 16.65 -21.16
CA GLN A 167 -14.77 16.19 -22.55
C GLN A 167 -16.13 16.50 -23.19
N GLY A 168 -16.40 15.92 -24.37
CA GLY A 168 -17.69 16.10 -25.05
C GLY A 168 -18.87 15.55 -24.24
N GLU A 169 -18.64 14.47 -23.50
CA GLU A 169 -19.53 13.95 -22.47
C GLU A 169 -18.72 13.68 -21.20
N SER A 170 -19.19 14.19 -20.06
CA SER A 170 -18.53 13.99 -18.77
C SER A 170 -19.54 13.86 -17.64
N GLN A 171 -19.17 13.14 -16.59
CA GLN A 171 -20.08 12.91 -15.45
C GLN A 171 -19.43 13.23 -14.11
N ILE A 172 -20.21 13.87 -13.24
CA ILE A 172 -19.88 14.04 -11.83
C ILE A 172 -20.85 13.16 -11.04
N VAL A 173 -20.32 12.12 -10.41
CA VAL A 173 -21.11 11.05 -9.78
C VAL A 173 -20.97 11.13 -8.26
N MET A 174 -22.09 11.06 -7.56
CA MET A 174 -22.21 11.06 -6.10
C MET A 174 -23.09 9.88 -5.68
N PRO A 175 -22.52 8.66 -5.55
CA PRO A 175 -23.27 7.48 -5.19
C PRO A 175 -23.74 7.55 -3.74
N GLY A 176 -24.89 6.94 -3.47
CA GLY A 176 -25.45 6.79 -2.13
C GLY A 176 -25.69 8.12 -1.40
N LEU A 177 -25.86 9.23 -2.11
CA LEU A 177 -26.11 10.57 -1.56
C LEU A 177 -27.35 10.59 -0.65
N GLY A 178 -28.37 9.84 -1.03
CA GLY A 178 -29.63 9.68 -0.30
C GLY A 178 -30.83 10.29 -1.03
N ARG A 179 -32.01 9.80 -0.68
CA ARG A 179 -33.29 10.21 -1.29
C ARG A 179 -33.72 11.62 -0.87
N GLY A 180 -34.70 12.16 -1.59
CA GLY A 180 -35.26 13.50 -1.35
C GLY A 180 -34.72 14.54 -2.32
N ALA A 181 -35.23 15.77 -2.22
CA ALA A 181 -34.78 16.87 -3.06
C ALA A 181 -33.44 17.45 -2.59
N TRP A 182 -32.62 17.90 -3.53
CA TRP A 182 -31.30 18.48 -3.32
C TRP A 182 -31.16 19.78 -4.12
N THR A 183 -30.19 20.61 -3.77
CA THR A 183 -29.74 21.73 -4.58
C THR A 183 -28.30 21.48 -5.02
N ALA A 184 -27.96 21.90 -6.24
CA ALA A 184 -26.60 21.84 -6.76
C ALA A 184 -26.18 23.23 -7.26
N HIS A 185 -25.02 23.68 -6.83
CA HIS A 185 -24.37 24.91 -7.28
C HIS A 185 -23.09 24.53 -8.03
N ILE A 186 -23.02 24.87 -9.31
CA ILE A 186 -21.90 24.50 -10.19
C ILE A 186 -21.24 25.77 -10.68
N ARG A 187 -19.94 25.95 -10.40
CA ARG A 187 -19.13 27.04 -10.96
C ARG A 187 -18.40 26.55 -12.20
N LEU A 188 -18.63 27.24 -13.31
CA LEU A 188 -18.09 26.87 -14.62
C LEU A 188 -17.87 28.06 -15.55
N ILE A 189 -17.13 27.82 -16.63
CA ILE A 189 -16.96 28.70 -17.80
C ILE A 189 -17.31 27.90 -19.04
N ALA A 190 -18.34 28.35 -19.76
CA ALA A 190 -18.78 27.76 -21.02
C ALA A 190 -18.33 28.64 -22.19
N ALA A 191 -17.01 28.69 -22.42
CA ALA A 191 -16.46 29.33 -23.61
C ALA A 191 -15.18 28.62 -24.06
N HIS A 192 -15.07 28.38 -25.35
CA HIS A 192 -13.83 27.90 -25.95
C HIS A 192 -12.87 29.07 -26.20
N PRO A 193 -11.55 28.87 -26.04
CA PRO A 193 -10.54 29.88 -26.37
C PRO A 193 -10.60 30.33 -27.84
N ASN A 194 -11.04 29.44 -28.74
CA ASN A 194 -11.20 29.73 -30.18
C ASN A 194 -12.56 30.35 -30.54
N GLN A 195 -13.37 30.70 -29.55
CA GLN A 195 -14.70 31.33 -29.69
C GLN A 195 -15.76 30.49 -30.42
N GLN A 196 -15.52 29.20 -30.65
CA GLN A 196 -16.56 28.30 -31.17
C GLN A 196 -17.65 28.05 -30.11
N PRO A 197 -18.92 27.85 -30.51
CA PRO A 197 -20.01 27.56 -29.58
C PRO A 197 -19.75 26.29 -28.77
N VAL A 198 -20.05 26.35 -27.47
CA VAL A 198 -19.92 25.22 -26.53
C VAL A 198 -21.23 24.43 -26.49
N GLU A 199 -22.38 25.10 -26.57
CA GLU A 199 -23.73 24.49 -26.55
C GLU A 199 -23.94 23.51 -25.39
N ALA A 200 -23.38 23.83 -24.22
CA ALA A 200 -23.34 22.91 -23.11
C ALA A 200 -24.73 22.65 -22.52
N LYS A 201 -25.01 21.39 -22.17
CA LYS A 201 -26.25 20.93 -21.54
C LYS A 201 -25.91 20.19 -20.27
N LEU A 202 -26.73 20.41 -19.25
CA LEU A 202 -26.62 19.70 -17.99
C LEU A 202 -27.85 18.81 -17.78
N LEU A 203 -27.57 17.53 -17.54
CA LEU A 203 -28.55 16.51 -17.23
C LEU A 203 -28.35 16.06 -15.78
N VAL A 204 -29.46 15.72 -15.12
CA VAL A 204 -29.46 15.15 -13.77
C VAL A 204 -30.09 13.77 -13.85
N ASN A 205 -29.31 12.73 -13.54
CA ASN A 205 -29.74 11.32 -13.64
C ASN A 205 -30.40 11.03 -15.02
N GLY A 206 -29.76 11.49 -16.10
CA GLY A 206 -30.24 11.33 -17.48
C GLY A 206 -31.37 12.27 -17.93
N VAL A 207 -31.91 13.11 -17.04
CA VAL A 207 -32.98 14.06 -17.39
C VAL A 207 -32.38 15.44 -17.69
N PRO A 208 -32.60 16.03 -18.89
CA PRO A 208 -32.13 17.37 -19.21
C PRO A 208 -32.75 18.43 -18.30
N MET A 209 -31.92 19.23 -17.64
CA MET A 209 -32.37 20.25 -16.69
C MET A 209 -32.22 21.66 -17.26
N VAL A 210 -31.05 21.96 -17.85
CA VAL A 210 -30.73 23.32 -18.29
C VAL A 210 -29.72 23.32 -19.44
N ALA A 211 -29.89 24.25 -20.38
CA ALA A 211 -28.86 24.61 -21.35
C ALA A 211 -28.01 25.74 -20.77
N ILE A 212 -26.70 25.59 -20.83
CA ILE A 212 -25.73 26.51 -20.25
C ILE A 212 -25.40 27.58 -21.29
N PRO A 213 -25.55 28.89 -20.97
CA PRO A 213 -25.23 29.94 -21.92
C PRO A 213 -23.73 30.04 -22.19
N ASP A 214 -23.36 30.13 -23.47
CA ASP A 214 -21.97 30.30 -23.92
C ASP A 214 -21.44 31.69 -23.52
N ARG A 215 -20.62 31.74 -22.47
CA ARG A 215 -20.05 32.97 -21.89
C ARG A 215 -18.65 32.69 -21.37
N GLY A 216 -17.71 33.61 -21.66
CA GLY A 216 -16.31 33.54 -21.23
C GLY A 216 -16.05 33.95 -19.77
N GLU A 217 -17.08 34.33 -19.02
CA GLU A 217 -17.01 34.69 -17.62
C GLU A 217 -17.41 33.50 -16.73
N GLU A 218 -16.80 33.37 -15.55
CA GLU A 218 -17.22 32.35 -14.59
C GLU A 218 -18.64 32.61 -14.11
N ARG A 219 -19.48 31.57 -14.13
CA ARG A 219 -20.86 31.61 -13.67
C ARG A 219 -21.14 30.51 -12.68
N MET A 220 -22.07 30.80 -11.78
CA MET A 220 -22.62 29.83 -10.85
C MET A 220 -24.02 29.44 -11.28
N ILE A 221 -24.22 28.17 -11.63
CA ILE A 221 -25.52 27.61 -11.98
C ILE A 221 -26.15 27.06 -10.69
N HIS A 222 -27.34 27.54 -10.37
CA HIS A 222 -28.14 27.06 -9.24
C HIS A 222 -29.24 26.14 -9.73
N LEU A 223 -29.27 24.91 -9.24
CA LEU A 223 -30.20 23.87 -9.68
C LEU A 223 -30.98 23.33 -8.50
N HIS A 224 -32.29 23.20 -8.68
CA HIS A 224 -33.13 22.41 -7.80
C HIS A 224 -33.33 21.02 -8.39
N ILE A 225 -32.91 19.99 -7.66
CA ILE A 225 -33.03 18.59 -8.05
C ILE A 225 -34.23 18.00 -7.31
N PRO A 226 -35.35 17.72 -8.00
CA PRO A 226 -36.54 17.18 -7.37
C PRO A 226 -36.30 15.74 -6.89
N GLY A 227 -36.93 15.37 -5.78
CA GLY A 227 -36.75 14.05 -5.18
C GLY A 227 -37.23 12.87 -6.04
N SER A 228 -38.02 13.11 -7.10
CA SER A 228 -38.39 12.11 -8.09
C SER A 228 -37.20 11.60 -8.91
N LEU A 229 -36.19 12.45 -9.15
CA LEU A 229 -34.96 12.07 -9.83
C LEU A 229 -33.99 11.31 -8.92
N MET A 230 -34.18 11.37 -7.60
CA MET A 230 -33.29 10.80 -6.58
C MET A 230 -33.82 9.46 -6.01
N GLY A 231 -34.57 8.68 -6.81
CA GLY A 231 -35.25 7.47 -6.35
C GLY A 231 -34.30 6.34 -5.94
N ASN A 232 -33.23 6.14 -6.71
CA ASN A 232 -32.12 5.24 -6.37
C ASN A 232 -31.23 5.79 -5.26
N GLY A 233 -31.23 7.11 -5.05
CA GLY A 233 -30.44 7.81 -4.03
C GLY A 233 -29.03 8.18 -4.49
N ASP A 234 -28.73 8.04 -5.78
CA ASP A 234 -27.50 8.50 -6.41
C ASP A 234 -27.76 9.84 -7.12
N LEU A 235 -26.73 10.69 -7.20
CA LEU A 235 -26.76 11.89 -8.02
C LEU A 235 -25.67 11.82 -9.08
N GLU A 236 -26.08 11.85 -10.34
CA GLU A 236 -25.24 11.97 -11.52
C GLU A 236 -25.55 13.32 -12.19
N LEU A 237 -24.51 14.15 -12.32
CA LEU A 237 -24.54 15.38 -13.10
C LEU A 237 -23.79 15.11 -14.39
N ALA A 238 -24.51 14.86 -15.48
CA ALA A 238 -23.92 14.64 -16.80
C ALA A 238 -23.88 15.95 -17.57
N LEU A 239 -22.71 16.28 -18.09
CA LEU A 239 -22.45 17.45 -18.90
C LEU A 239 -22.19 16.99 -20.34
N GLN A 240 -22.91 17.58 -21.28
CA GLN A 240 -22.71 17.38 -22.71
C GLN A 240 -22.32 18.71 -23.32
N ALA A 241 -21.22 18.76 -24.08
CA ALA A 241 -20.72 19.98 -24.69
C ALA A 241 -20.04 19.69 -26.02
N ASN A 242 -20.07 20.65 -26.94
CA ASN A 242 -19.18 20.63 -28.09
C ASN A 242 -17.73 20.79 -27.60
N VAL A 243 -16.80 20.16 -28.29
CA VAL A 243 -15.35 20.33 -28.06
C VAL A 243 -14.74 21.18 -29.17
N TYR A 244 -13.61 21.82 -28.89
CA TYR A 244 -12.90 22.62 -29.88
C TYR A 244 -11.60 21.97 -30.37
N ASN A 245 -10.98 22.55 -31.40
CA ASN A 245 -9.75 22.04 -32.00
C ASN A 245 -8.53 22.22 -31.06
N ASP A 246 -8.38 21.29 -30.13
CA ASP A 246 -7.22 21.06 -29.26
C ASP A 246 -6.85 19.56 -29.37
N PRO A 247 -5.58 19.17 -29.19
CA PRO A 247 -5.21 17.75 -29.10
C PRO A 247 -5.96 16.97 -28.01
N ARG A 248 -6.55 17.68 -27.03
CA ARG A 248 -7.41 17.15 -25.98
C ARG A 248 -8.86 17.48 -26.28
N GLU A 249 -9.78 16.60 -25.91
CA GLU A 249 -11.21 16.89 -25.98
C GLU A 249 -11.62 17.85 -24.85
N LEU A 250 -11.76 19.14 -25.15
CA LEU A 250 -12.04 20.18 -24.16
C LEU A 250 -13.41 20.83 -24.42
N GLY A 251 -14.34 20.65 -23.48
CA GLY A 251 -15.69 21.23 -23.49
C GLY A 251 -15.83 22.40 -22.51
N VAL A 252 -16.41 22.17 -21.33
CA VAL A 252 -16.65 23.20 -20.30
C VAL A 252 -15.58 23.12 -19.22
N LEU A 253 -15.08 24.28 -18.80
CA LEU A 253 -14.22 24.39 -17.63
C LEU A 253 -15.09 24.42 -16.37
N ILE A 254 -14.86 23.50 -15.44
CA ILE A 254 -15.58 23.44 -14.16
C ILE A 254 -14.58 23.57 -13.00
N SER A 255 -14.84 24.51 -12.10
CA SER A 255 -13.97 24.80 -10.94
C SER A 255 -14.53 24.23 -9.64
N ARG A 256 -15.86 24.22 -9.48
CA ARG A 256 -16.49 23.82 -8.21
C ARG A 256 -17.89 23.26 -8.36
N VAL A 257 -18.20 22.25 -7.55
CA VAL A 257 -19.56 21.73 -7.37
C VAL A 257 -19.89 21.65 -5.88
N VAL A 258 -21.02 22.24 -5.50
CA VAL A 258 -21.57 22.17 -4.14
C VAL A 258 -22.96 21.58 -4.20
N VAL A 259 -23.23 20.52 -3.46
CA VAL A 259 -24.54 19.85 -3.42
C VAL A 259 -25.04 19.79 -1.99
N ALA A 260 -26.24 20.31 -1.74
CA ALA A 260 -26.81 20.45 -0.40
C ALA A 260 -28.26 19.95 -0.35
N PRO A 261 -28.76 19.48 0.81
CA PRO A 261 -30.16 19.07 0.92
C PRO A 261 -31.10 20.26 0.72
N ALA A 262 -32.18 20.09 -0.05
CA ALA A 262 -33.18 21.13 -0.24
C ALA A 262 -34.11 21.23 0.99
N ALA A 263 -34.50 22.46 1.36
CA ALA A 263 -35.44 22.73 2.43
C ALA A 263 -36.83 22.08 2.17
N GLY A 264 -37.55 21.73 3.23
CA GLY A 264 -38.93 21.21 3.15
C GLY A 264 -39.07 19.73 2.79
N THR A 265 -37.98 18.96 2.78
CA THR A 265 -38.02 17.51 2.57
C THR A 265 -38.34 16.78 3.88
N GLY A 266 -39.42 16.00 3.90
CA GLY A 266 -39.84 15.27 5.10
C GLY A 266 -38.81 14.22 5.56
N VAL A 267 -38.43 14.28 6.84
CA VAL A 267 -37.37 13.46 7.47
C VAL A 267 -37.52 11.96 7.18
N ILE A 268 -38.76 11.45 7.20
CA ILE A 268 -39.05 10.03 6.99
C ILE A 268 -38.67 9.58 5.57
N ARG A 269 -38.99 10.38 4.55
CA ARG A 269 -38.74 10.02 3.15
C ARG A 269 -37.24 10.06 2.82
N SER A 270 -36.50 10.99 3.43
CA SER A 270 -35.04 11.05 3.32
C SER A 270 -34.31 9.97 4.12
N ALA A 271 -34.91 9.46 5.20
CA ALA A 271 -34.30 8.43 6.04
C ALA A 271 -34.30 7.03 5.39
N VAL A 272 -35.11 6.80 4.35
CA VAL A 272 -35.11 5.50 3.66
C VAL A 272 -33.81 5.35 2.87
N PRO A 273 -32.96 4.37 3.21
CA PRO A 273 -31.68 4.19 2.54
C PRO A 273 -31.86 3.78 1.07
N PRO A 274 -30.92 4.17 0.19
CA PRO A 274 -30.77 3.60 -1.15
C PRO A 274 -30.74 2.07 -1.11
N TRP A 275 -31.38 1.42 -2.09
CA TRP A 275 -31.38 -0.04 -2.18
C TRP A 275 -29.99 -0.60 -2.42
N ALA A 276 -29.18 0.07 -3.26
CA ALA A 276 -27.80 -0.32 -3.52
C ALA A 276 -26.95 -0.27 -2.24
N THR A 277 -27.00 0.84 -1.50
CA THR A 277 -26.30 0.96 -0.20
C THR A 277 -26.75 -0.10 0.79
N THR A 278 -28.06 -0.36 0.86
CA THR A 278 -28.61 -1.41 1.74
C THR A 278 -28.07 -2.78 1.37
N PHE A 279 -28.06 -3.12 0.08
CA PHE A 279 -27.51 -4.37 -0.43
C PHE A 279 -26.02 -4.52 -0.12
N TYR A 280 -25.21 -3.49 -0.40
CA TYR A 280 -23.78 -3.55 -0.15
C TYR A 280 -23.46 -3.65 1.35
N MET A 281 -24.18 -2.91 2.20
CA MET A 281 -23.99 -2.97 3.65
C MET A 281 -24.38 -4.34 4.22
N LEU A 282 -25.52 -4.90 3.80
CA LEU A 282 -25.92 -6.25 4.20
C LEU A 282 -24.91 -7.29 3.73
N THR A 283 -24.46 -7.21 2.47
CA THR A 283 -23.44 -8.10 1.91
C THR A 283 -22.14 -8.01 2.71
N MET A 284 -21.70 -6.80 3.05
CA MET A 284 -20.52 -6.59 3.88
C MET A 284 -20.67 -7.22 5.27
N VAL A 285 -21.74 -6.87 6.00
CA VAL A 285 -21.95 -7.30 7.40
C VAL A 285 -22.14 -8.82 7.48
N LEU A 286 -22.99 -9.38 6.62
CA LEU A 286 -23.26 -10.82 6.58
C LEU A 286 -22.06 -11.59 6.03
N GLY A 287 -21.32 -11.02 5.08
CA GLY A 287 -20.10 -11.61 4.53
C GLY A 287 -18.97 -11.67 5.55
N VAL A 288 -18.75 -10.59 6.32
CA VAL A 288 -17.80 -10.56 7.46
C VAL A 288 -18.20 -11.59 8.50
N TYR A 289 -19.47 -11.60 8.91
CA TYR A 289 -19.97 -12.58 9.86
C TYR A 289 -19.77 -14.02 9.35
N GLY A 290 -20.12 -14.28 8.09
CA GLY A 290 -19.96 -15.56 7.41
C GLY A 290 -18.51 -16.02 7.40
N ALA A 291 -17.60 -15.20 6.88
CA ALA A 291 -16.18 -15.50 6.83
C ALA A 291 -15.60 -15.81 8.23
N LEU A 292 -15.88 -14.96 9.22
CA LEU A 292 -15.41 -15.16 10.60
C LEU A 292 -16.04 -16.39 11.27
N SER A 293 -17.31 -16.71 10.96
CA SER A 293 -17.97 -17.92 11.46
C SER A 293 -17.37 -19.21 10.88
N MET A 294 -16.88 -19.18 9.62
CA MET A 294 -16.22 -20.32 8.98
C MET A 294 -14.86 -20.63 9.61
N LEU A 295 -14.16 -19.65 10.17
CA LEU A 295 -12.88 -19.86 10.85
C LEU A 295 -13.01 -20.70 12.15
N ARG A 296 -14.23 -21.00 12.59
CA ARG A 296 -14.53 -21.75 13.81
C ARG A 296 -14.39 -23.27 13.68
N VAL A 297 -13.70 -23.82 12.68
CA VAL A 297 -13.63 -25.28 12.48
C VAL A 297 -12.97 -25.98 13.67
N GLY A 298 -13.81 -26.49 14.56
CA GLY A 298 -13.50 -27.29 15.73
C GLY A 298 -14.75 -28.04 16.19
N GLU A 299 -15.39 -28.79 15.28
CA GLU A 299 -16.48 -29.72 15.61
C GLU A 299 -16.01 -30.95 16.41
N THR A 300 -14.70 -31.13 16.60
CA THR A 300 -14.11 -32.27 17.33
C THR A 300 -14.09 -32.12 18.85
N THR A 301 -14.66 -31.04 19.41
CA THR A 301 -14.77 -30.83 20.88
C THR A 301 -16.18 -31.06 21.42
N ARG A 302 -16.96 -31.99 20.84
CA ARG A 302 -18.22 -32.46 21.45
C ARG A 302 -18.01 -33.17 22.80
N VAL A 303 -16.79 -33.62 23.12
CA VAL A 303 -16.50 -34.38 24.35
C VAL A 303 -15.97 -33.52 25.51
N MET A 304 -15.50 -32.29 25.26
CA MET A 304 -15.08 -31.34 26.32
C MET A 304 -16.03 -30.14 26.49
N ALA A 305 -17.29 -30.34 26.10
CA ALA A 305 -18.36 -29.35 26.23
C ALA A 305 -18.89 -29.24 27.67
N ARG A 306 -18.08 -28.71 28.60
CA ARG A 306 -18.56 -28.19 29.89
C ARG A 306 -18.41 -26.65 29.95
N ALA A 307 -19.49 -26.00 29.54
CA ALA A 307 -20.13 -24.82 30.15
C ALA A 307 -19.52 -23.39 30.19
N SER A 308 -18.34 -23.04 29.64
CA SER A 308 -17.92 -21.60 29.65
C SER A 308 -17.33 -21.03 28.37
N LEU A 309 -16.60 -21.81 27.56
CA LEU A 309 -15.97 -21.30 26.33
C LEU A 309 -16.87 -21.27 25.09
N HIS A 310 -18.03 -21.92 25.11
CA HIS A 310 -18.95 -21.93 23.95
C HIS A 310 -19.54 -20.54 23.65
N ARG A 311 -19.78 -19.72 24.69
CA ARG A 311 -20.32 -18.37 24.51
C ARG A 311 -19.37 -17.44 23.75
N TRP A 312 -18.07 -17.56 23.94
CA TRP A 312 -17.09 -16.66 23.30
C TRP A 312 -16.87 -16.97 21.81
N GLY A 313 -16.97 -18.24 21.41
CA GLY A 313 -16.86 -18.64 20.00
C GLY A 313 -17.93 -17.99 19.13
N ASP A 314 -19.17 -17.91 19.65
CA ASP A 314 -20.28 -17.28 18.96
C ASP A 314 -20.22 -15.75 18.94
N LEU A 315 -19.69 -15.17 20.02
CA LEU A 315 -19.61 -13.73 20.19
C LEU A 315 -18.58 -13.07 19.28
N VAL A 316 -17.43 -13.68 18.98
CA VAL A 316 -16.36 -12.98 18.23
C VAL A 316 -16.79 -12.55 16.82
N PRO A 317 -17.31 -13.43 15.95
CA PRO A 317 -17.87 -13.03 14.64
C PRO A 317 -19.02 -12.04 14.74
N LEU A 318 -19.90 -12.20 15.74
CA LEU A 318 -21.01 -11.27 15.95
C LEU A 318 -20.48 -9.87 16.33
N ILE A 319 -19.54 -9.79 17.27
CA ILE A 319 -18.87 -8.55 17.67
C ILE A 319 -18.13 -7.94 16.48
N GLY A 320 -17.41 -8.74 15.70
CA GLY A 320 -16.71 -8.26 14.50
C GLY A 320 -17.66 -7.66 13.47
N ALA A 321 -18.77 -8.35 13.17
CA ALA A 321 -19.80 -7.86 12.26
C ALA A 321 -20.54 -6.63 12.80
N LEU A 322 -20.83 -6.59 14.10
CA LEU A 322 -21.45 -5.43 14.77
C LEU A 322 -20.53 -4.22 14.77
N LEU A 323 -19.22 -4.41 15.02
CA LEU A 323 -18.23 -3.33 14.95
C LEU A 323 -18.13 -2.80 13.52
N ALA A 324 -18.05 -3.67 12.51
CA ALA A 324 -18.05 -3.26 11.10
C ALA A 324 -19.32 -2.49 10.73
N LEU A 325 -20.48 -2.94 11.23
CA LEU A 325 -21.77 -2.27 11.03
C LEU A 325 -21.81 -0.89 11.70
N LEU A 326 -21.43 -0.79 12.98
CA LEU A 326 -21.45 0.47 13.73
C LEU A 326 -20.49 1.50 13.13
N VAL A 327 -19.25 1.08 12.83
CA VAL A 327 -18.24 1.94 12.20
C VAL A 327 -18.69 2.35 10.80
N GLY A 328 -19.22 1.42 10.00
CA GLY A 328 -19.71 1.72 8.66
C GLY A 328 -20.92 2.66 8.65
N ALA A 329 -21.87 2.48 9.57
CA ALA A 329 -23.02 3.38 9.70
C ALA A 329 -22.63 4.78 10.17
N TRP A 330 -21.71 4.87 11.15
CA TRP A 330 -21.12 6.14 11.57
C TRP A 330 -20.40 6.83 10.41
N ALA A 331 -19.55 6.09 9.67
CA ALA A 331 -18.84 6.63 8.53
C ALA A 331 -19.80 7.10 7.42
N LEU A 332 -20.91 6.40 7.18
CA LEU A 332 -21.91 6.80 6.19
C LEU A 332 -22.70 8.05 6.60
N ALA A 333 -22.88 8.27 7.91
CA ALA A 333 -23.55 9.45 8.45
C ALA A 333 -22.67 10.71 8.35
N PHE A 334 -21.39 10.61 8.74
CA PHE A 334 -20.48 11.76 8.86
C PHE A 334 -19.52 11.93 7.68
N TYR A 335 -19.18 10.85 7.00
CA TYR A 335 -18.25 10.79 5.86
C TYR A 335 -18.92 10.08 4.67
N ARG A 336 -20.14 10.51 4.33
CA ARG A 336 -21.00 9.86 3.33
C ARG A 336 -20.28 9.57 2.02
N PHE A 337 -19.59 10.55 1.45
CA PHE A 337 -19.00 10.42 0.12
C PHE A 337 -17.94 9.34 0.01
N PRO A 338 -16.81 9.41 0.75
CA PRO A 338 -15.83 8.33 0.67
C PRO A 338 -16.45 6.98 1.04
N THR A 339 -17.38 6.95 1.99
CA THR A 339 -18.03 5.70 2.42
C THR A 339 -18.89 5.10 1.31
N SER A 340 -19.68 5.90 0.59
CA SER A 340 -20.53 5.41 -0.50
C SER A 340 -19.73 4.81 -1.65
N PHE A 341 -18.60 5.41 -2.04
CA PHE A 341 -17.69 4.83 -3.03
C PHE A 341 -16.98 3.57 -2.52
N PHE A 342 -16.71 3.52 -1.22
CA PHE A 342 -15.97 2.43 -0.61
C PHE A 342 -16.83 1.19 -0.36
N LEU A 343 -18.11 1.37 -0.05
CA LEU A 343 -19.04 0.31 0.32
C LEU A 343 -19.15 -0.85 -0.70
N PRO A 344 -19.30 -0.62 -2.03
CA PRO A 344 -19.30 -1.72 -3.00
C PRO A 344 -17.99 -2.52 -2.99
N ARG A 345 -16.84 -1.84 -2.79
CA ARG A 345 -15.53 -2.48 -2.68
C ARG A 345 -15.42 -3.32 -1.40
N LEU A 346 -15.95 -2.82 -0.28
CA LEU A 346 -16.02 -3.57 0.98
C LEU A 346 -16.98 -4.78 0.91
N ALA A 347 -18.10 -4.64 0.21
CA ALA A 347 -19.00 -5.77 -0.06
C ALA A 347 -18.29 -6.85 -0.91
N GLY A 348 -17.56 -6.42 -1.94
CA GLY A 348 -16.69 -7.30 -2.73
C GLY A 348 -15.61 -7.99 -1.87
N LEU A 349 -14.94 -7.25 -0.98
CA LEU A 349 -13.97 -7.79 -0.03
C LEU A 349 -14.60 -8.82 0.93
N ALA A 350 -15.85 -8.62 1.34
CA ALA A 350 -16.57 -9.55 2.20
C ALA A 350 -16.92 -10.87 1.49
N ILE A 351 -17.41 -10.80 0.25
CA ILE A 351 -17.62 -11.99 -0.60
C ILE A 351 -16.28 -12.70 -0.83
N TRP A 352 -15.24 -11.94 -1.20
CA TRP A 352 -13.90 -12.48 -1.39
C TRP A 352 -13.35 -13.13 -0.11
N SER A 353 -13.67 -12.60 1.06
CA SER A 353 -13.27 -13.18 2.34
C SER A 353 -13.92 -14.54 2.60
N ILE A 354 -15.17 -14.75 2.17
CA ILE A 354 -15.80 -16.08 2.21
C ILE A 354 -15.05 -17.04 1.29
N VAL A 355 -14.76 -16.64 0.06
CA VAL A 355 -14.00 -17.46 -0.91
C VAL A 355 -12.62 -17.81 -0.35
N LEU A 356 -11.92 -16.82 0.19
CA LEU A 356 -10.63 -17.03 0.86
C LEU A 356 -10.76 -17.98 2.06
N ALA A 357 -11.81 -17.88 2.87
CA ALA A 357 -11.98 -18.76 4.02
C ALA A 357 -12.17 -20.21 3.55
N LEU A 358 -13.02 -20.41 2.53
CA LEU A 358 -13.25 -21.71 1.92
C LEU A 358 -11.99 -22.33 1.30
N ALA A 359 -11.08 -21.50 0.76
CA ALA A 359 -9.82 -21.97 0.19
C ALA A 359 -8.72 -22.17 1.25
N LEU A 360 -8.51 -21.18 2.12
CA LEU A 360 -7.38 -21.15 3.05
C LEU A 360 -7.53 -22.11 4.23
N ILE A 361 -8.76 -22.39 4.69
CA ILE A 361 -8.97 -23.38 5.75
C ILE A 361 -8.44 -24.77 5.33
N PRO A 362 -8.95 -25.40 4.25
CA PRO A 362 -8.46 -26.71 3.83
C PRO A 362 -7.00 -26.64 3.37
N LEU A 363 -6.58 -25.58 2.68
CA LEU A 363 -5.20 -25.45 2.22
C LEU A 363 -4.21 -25.35 3.38
N THR A 364 -4.51 -24.57 4.42
CA THR A 364 -3.63 -24.44 5.59
C THR A 364 -3.57 -25.75 6.36
N ASN A 365 -4.71 -26.42 6.56
CA ASN A 365 -4.74 -27.73 7.22
C ASN A 365 -3.97 -28.80 6.43
N TRP A 366 -4.19 -28.86 5.12
CA TRP A 366 -3.45 -29.75 4.22
C TRP A 366 -1.96 -29.45 4.27
N PHE A 367 -1.58 -28.16 4.22
CA PHE A 367 -0.18 -27.76 4.24
C PHE A 367 0.49 -28.16 5.56
N PHE A 368 -0.15 -27.90 6.70
CA PHE A 368 0.35 -28.30 8.02
C PHE A 368 0.48 -29.82 8.15
N ALA A 369 -0.45 -30.59 7.57
CA ALA A 369 -0.39 -32.04 7.55
C ALA A 369 0.72 -32.58 6.62
N ALA A 370 0.80 -32.06 5.38
CA ALA A 370 1.72 -32.52 4.35
C ALA A 370 3.20 -32.38 4.75
N ILE A 371 3.50 -31.39 5.58
CA ILE A 371 4.86 -31.11 6.07
C ILE A 371 5.16 -31.74 7.44
N GLY A 372 4.26 -32.58 7.96
CA GLY A 372 4.48 -33.29 9.23
C GLY A 372 4.41 -32.40 10.48
N ALA A 373 3.87 -31.18 10.38
CA ALA A 373 3.70 -30.31 11.55
C ALA A 373 2.61 -30.85 12.51
N ILE A 374 1.74 -31.74 12.01
CA ILE A 374 0.71 -32.44 12.76
C ILE A 374 1.08 -33.93 12.79
N GLU A 375 2.03 -34.31 13.65
CA GLU A 375 2.19 -35.72 14.00
C GLU A 375 1.06 -36.13 14.96
N THR A 376 0.07 -36.82 14.41
CA THR A 376 -1.13 -37.30 15.10
C THR A 376 -0.88 -38.32 16.21
N ARG A 377 0.35 -38.86 16.37
CA ARG A 377 0.60 -39.99 17.30
C ARG A 377 1.36 -39.65 18.58
N GLU A 378 2.28 -38.69 18.59
CA GLU A 378 3.00 -38.32 19.84
C GLU A 378 2.28 -37.22 20.65
N HIS A 379 1.31 -36.52 20.04
CA HIS A 379 0.50 -35.50 20.72
C HIS A 379 -0.73 -36.06 21.47
N GLU A 380 -1.14 -37.30 21.19
CA GLU A 380 -2.20 -37.98 21.96
C GLU A 380 -1.78 -38.23 23.42
N GLU A 381 -0.50 -38.50 23.69
CA GLU A 381 -0.01 -38.76 25.05
C GLU A 381 0.20 -37.48 25.89
N ARG A 382 0.30 -36.29 25.27
CA ARG A 382 0.46 -35.00 25.98
C ARG A 382 -0.82 -34.18 26.14
N GLY A 383 -1.97 -34.73 25.77
CA GLY A 383 -3.26 -34.45 26.40
C GLY A 383 -3.81 -33.01 26.40
N ARG A 384 -3.28 -32.03 25.67
CA ARG A 384 -3.89 -30.67 25.59
C ARG A 384 -3.62 -30.01 24.23
N PHE A 385 -4.68 -29.81 23.45
CA PHE A 385 -4.83 -29.13 22.15
C PHE A 385 -4.68 -29.98 20.87
N THR A 386 -5.81 -30.13 20.16
CA THR A 386 -5.86 -30.45 18.73
C THR A 386 -5.29 -29.28 17.88
N PRO A 387 -4.75 -29.50 16.67
CA PRO A 387 -4.21 -28.43 15.78
C PRO A 387 -5.23 -27.37 15.32
N ALA A 388 -6.52 -27.72 15.35
CA ALA A 388 -7.59 -26.88 14.80
C ALA A 388 -7.68 -25.46 15.38
N PRO A 389 -7.57 -25.21 16.71
CA PRO A 389 -7.63 -23.87 17.27
C PRO A 389 -6.42 -23.00 16.90
N LEU A 390 -5.24 -23.60 16.65
CA LEU A 390 -4.07 -22.86 16.19
C LEU A 390 -4.29 -22.36 14.76
N THR A 391 -4.73 -23.24 13.86
CA THR A 391 -5.07 -22.85 12.48
C THR A 391 -6.14 -21.76 12.48
N SER A 392 -7.21 -21.92 13.26
CA SER A 392 -8.27 -20.90 13.40
C SER A 392 -7.72 -19.56 13.90
N ALA A 393 -6.82 -19.55 14.89
CA ALA A 393 -6.21 -18.32 15.39
C ALA A 393 -5.33 -17.64 14.34
N LEU A 394 -4.50 -18.41 13.62
CA LEU A 394 -3.67 -17.88 12.54
C LEU A 394 -4.51 -17.30 11.40
N LEU A 395 -5.57 -18.00 11.01
CA LEU A 395 -6.49 -17.51 9.99
C LEU A 395 -7.25 -16.26 10.46
N LEU A 396 -7.68 -16.20 11.72
CA LEU A 396 -8.31 -15.00 12.26
C LEU A 396 -7.37 -13.78 12.20
N ILE A 397 -6.11 -13.95 12.62
CA ILE A 397 -5.09 -12.89 12.55
C ILE A 397 -4.83 -12.50 11.10
N PHE A 398 -4.74 -13.49 10.20
CA PHE A 398 -4.64 -13.28 8.76
C PHE A 398 -5.80 -12.42 8.23
N PHE A 399 -7.05 -12.79 8.53
CA PHE A 399 -8.24 -12.10 8.03
C PHE A 399 -8.32 -10.67 8.56
N VAL A 400 -8.05 -10.46 9.85
CA VAL A 400 -8.03 -9.11 10.44
C VAL A 400 -6.94 -8.26 9.79
N SER A 401 -5.72 -8.78 9.65
CA SER A 401 -4.62 -8.06 8.99
C SER A 401 -4.94 -7.75 7.52
N TYR A 402 -5.49 -8.73 6.81
CA TYR A 402 -5.89 -8.59 5.41
C TYR A 402 -6.95 -7.51 5.26
N TRP A 403 -7.98 -7.50 6.09
CA TRP A 403 -9.04 -6.49 6.05
C TRP A 403 -8.53 -5.06 6.27
N PHE A 404 -7.61 -4.83 7.21
CA PHE A 404 -7.05 -3.49 7.41
C PHE A 404 -6.20 -3.03 6.22
N LYS A 405 -5.34 -3.91 5.68
CA LYS A 405 -4.47 -3.61 4.54
C LYS A 405 -5.28 -3.44 3.25
N ALA A 406 -6.07 -4.45 2.89
CA ALA A 406 -6.96 -4.42 1.75
C ALA A 406 -7.97 -3.28 1.83
N GLY A 407 -8.63 -3.09 2.98
CA GLY A 407 -9.61 -2.02 3.19
C GLY A 407 -9.00 -0.65 2.90
N GLY A 408 -7.81 -0.36 3.43
CA GLY A 408 -7.14 0.90 3.12
C GLY A 408 -6.77 1.05 1.64
N MET A 409 -6.32 -0.02 0.98
CA MET A 409 -6.02 0.01 -0.46
C MET A 409 -7.26 0.18 -1.34
N LEU A 410 -8.41 -0.28 -0.86
CA LEU A 410 -9.69 -0.17 -1.52
C LEU A 410 -10.36 1.19 -1.27
N TYR A 411 -9.84 1.99 -0.35
CA TYR A 411 -10.35 3.32 -0.06
C TYR A 411 -10.31 4.20 -1.34
N PRO A 412 -11.36 4.96 -1.66
CA PRO A 412 -11.48 5.67 -2.94
C PRO A 412 -10.36 6.68 -3.21
N TYR A 413 -9.74 7.22 -2.17
CA TYR A 413 -8.66 8.21 -2.29
C TYR A 413 -7.26 7.60 -2.18
N PHE A 414 -7.14 6.27 -2.09
CA PHE A 414 -5.85 5.62 -2.01
C PHE A 414 -5.27 5.34 -3.40
N VAL A 415 -4.07 5.84 -3.64
CA VAL A 415 -3.19 5.50 -4.76
C VAL A 415 -1.81 5.13 -4.23
N ALA A 416 -1.37 3.92 -4.54
CA ALA A 416 -0.03 3.47 -4.22
C ALA A 416 0.96 4.02 -5.27
N VAL A 417 2.02 4.67 -4.81
CA VAL A 417 2.93 5.50 -5.64
C VAL A 417 3.42 4.76 -6.89
N ASP A 418 4.00 3.57 -6.72
CA ASP A 418 4.65 2.86 -7.84
C ASP A 418 3.71 1.89 -8.58
N VAL A 419 2.47 1.69 -8.10
CA VAL A 419 1.60 0.64 -8.66
C VAL A 419 1.21 0.94 -10.10
N GLN A 420 0.87 2.19 -10.43
CA GLN A 420 0.55 2.56 -11.81
C GLN A 420 1.74 2.32 -12.74
N TRP A 421 2.94 2.73 -12.33
CA TRP A 421 4.17 2.51 -13.08
C TRP A 421 4.38 1.00 -13.35
N HIS A 422 4.20 0.15 -12.33
CA HIS A 422 4.30 -1.30 -12.52
C HIS A 422 3.21 -1.87 -13.44
N MET A 423 1.96 -1.42 -13.31
CA MET A 423 0.86 -1.93 -14.12
C MET A 423 0.92 -1.44 -15.57
N GLU A 424 1.50 -0.27 -15.83
CA GLU A 424 1.80 0.19 -17.18
C GLU A 424 2.81 -0.73 -17.87
N ARG A 425 3.89 -1.13 -17.17
CA ARG A 425 4.86 -2.10 -17.69
C ARG A 425 4.25 -3.48 -17.90
N ALA A 426 3.26 -3.88 -17.09
CA ALA A 426 2.49 -5.10 -17.34
C ALA A 426 1.57 -4.99 -18.57
N ARG A 427 1.00 -3.79 -18.85
CA ARG A 427 0.25 -3.52 -20.09
C ARG A 427 1.12 -3.60 -21.33
N TRP A 428 2.33 -3.05 -21.28
CA TRP A 428 3.30 -3.15 -22.39
C TRP A 428 3.55 -4.60 -22.81
N ILE A 429 3.54 -5.56 -21.87
CA ILE A 429 3.65 -6.99 -22.19
C ILE A 429 2.43 -7.47 -22.99
N LEU A 430 1.22 -7.06 -22.60
CA LEU A 430 -0.01 -7.39 -23.35
C LEU A 430 -0.04 -6.73 -24.73
N GLU A 431 0.63 -5.59 -24.89
CA GLU A 431 0.82 -4.86 -26.15
C GLU A 431 1.96 -5.43 -27.01
N GLY A 432 2.59 -6.53 -26.60
CA GLY A 432 3.64 -7.21 -27.36
C GLY A 432 5.07 -6.67 -27.16
N GLN A 433 5.28 -5.76 -26.20
CA GLN A 433 6.59 -5.14 -25.92
C GLN A 433 7.45 -5.92 -24.91
N LEU A 434 7.16 -7.20 -24.66
CA LEU A 434 7.98 -8.04 -23.79
C LEU A 434 9.49 -8.02 -24.15
N PRO A 435 9.90 -8.08 -25.44
CA PRO A 435 11.32 -8.03 -25.80
C PRO A 435 12.05 -6.78 -25.30
N LEU A 436 11.38 -5.62 -25.26
CA LEU A 436 11.94 -4.37 -24.74
C LEU A 436 12.26 -4.49 -23.25
N LEU A 437 11.35 -5.10 -22.47
CA LEU A 437 11.52 -5.28 -21.03
C LEU A 437 12.53 -6.38 -20.67
N TYR A 438 12.76 -7.33 -21.58
CA TYR A 438 13.63 -8.50 -21.38
C TYR A 438 15.12 -8.23 -21.67
N GLY A 439 15.42 -7.20 -22.44
CA GLY A 439 16.76 -6.92 -22.94
C GLY A 439 17.67 -6.15 -21.98
N LEU A 440 18.94 -6.01 -22.38
CA LEU A 440 19.95 -5.24 -21.63
C LEU A 440 19.61 -3.75 -21.50
N ASN A 441 18.94 -3.19 -22.52
CA ASN A 441 18.50 -1.78 -22.58
C ASN A 441 17.07 -1.61 -22.06
N SER A 442 16.61 -2.47 -21.15
CA SER A 442 15.27 -2.41 -20.59
C SER A 442 15.06 -1.07 -19.84
N PRO A 443 13.96 -0.35 -20.11
CA PRO A 443 13.61 0.86 -19.35
C PRO A 443 13.49 0.62 -17.84
N LEU A 444 13.26 -0.63 -17.42
CA LEU A 444 13.25 -1.02 -16.00
C LEU A 444 14.62 -0.83 -15.34
N ASN A 445 15.70 -1.07 -16.08
CA ASN A 445 17.07 -0.88 -15.59
C ASN A 445 17.38 0.60 -15.44
N GLU A 446 16.90 1.43 -16.37
CA GLU A 446 17.25 2.85 -16.42
C GLU A 446 16.51 3.70 -15.39
N SER A 447 15.22 3.42 -15.17
CA SER A 447 14.38 4.21 -14.27
C SER A 447 14.61 3.89 -12.78
N THR A 448 15.32 2.80 -12.46
CA THR A 448 15.54 2.35 -11.07
C THR A 448 16.96 2.59 -10.56
N MET A 449 17.82 3.16 -11.41
CA MET A 449 19.19 3.55 -11.07
C MET A 449 19.46 4.98 -11.58
N PRO A 450 18.89 6.02 -10.92
CA PRO A 450 19.07 7.40 -11.35
C PRO A 450 20.53 7.85 -11.21
N THR A 451 20.99 8.69 -12.13
CA THR A 451 22.38 9.19 -12.17
C THR A 451 22.76 9.92 -10.88
N ALA A 452 21.83 10.63 -10.24
CA ALA A 452 21.99 11.27 -8.93
C ALA A 452 22.53 10.32 -7.84
N GLU A 453 22.03 9.09 -7.81
CA GLU A 453 22.38 8.10 -6.77
C GLU A 453 23.51 7.14 -7.21
N TRP A 454 23.62 6.90 -8.53
CA TRP A 454 24.47 5.84 -9.11
C TRP A 454 25.59 6.34 -10.04
N GLY A 455 25.67 7.65 -10.27
CA GLY A 455 26.65 8.29 -11.15
C GLY A 455 26.43 8.01 -12.63
N GLU A 456 27.17 8.72 -13.49
CA GLU A 456 27.09 8.57 -14.95
C GLU A 456 27.49 7.15 -15.42
N ASN A 457 28.47 6.55 -14.75
CA ASN A 457 28.95 5.19 -15.01
C ASN A 457 28.23 4.14 -14.16
N ARG A 458 26.90 4.25 -14.01
CA ARG A 458 26.07 3.31 -13.23
C ARG A 458 26.29 1.85 -13.61
N PRO A 459 26.20 0.89 -12.67
CA PRO A 459 26.36 -0.53 -12.96
C PRO A 459 25.17 -1.07 -13.78
N ILE A 460 25.34 -2.25 -14.37
CA ILE A 460 24.24 -3.01 -14.97
C ILE A 460 23.74 -4.01 -13.93
N ILE A 461 22.60 -3.70 -13.32
CA ILE A 461 21.88 -4.59 -12.41
C ILE A 461 20.61 -5.02 -13.14
N PRO A 462 20.42 -6.31 -13.44
CA PRO A 462 19.23 -6.76 -14.16
C PRO A 462 17.99 -6.52 -13.32
N TYR A 463 17.05 -5.71 -13.81
CA TYR A 463 15.72 -5.62 -13.25
C TYR A 463 14.84 -6.69 -13.90
N SER A 464 14.42 -7.70 -13.14
CA SER A 464 13.67 -8.81 -13.73
C SER A 464 12.25 -8.41 -14.19
N PRO A 465 11.83 -8.76 -15.43
CA PRO A 465 10.48 -8.51 -15.92
C PRO A 465 9.46 -9.55 -15.42
N TYR A 466 9.88 -10.59 -14.70
CA TYR A 466 8.99 -11.72 -14.36
C TYR A 466 7.89 -11.36 -13.38
N PHE A 467 8.06 -10.35 -12.54
CA PHE A 467 6.94 -9.80 -11.78
C PHE A 467 5.88 -9.22 -12.72
N HIS A 468 6.27 -8.46 -13.74
CA HIS A 468 5.35 -7.86 -14.69
C HIS A 468 4.68 -8.92 -15.58
N ILE A 469 5.42 -9.97 -15.97
CA ILE A 469 4.84 -11.14 -16.65
C ILE A 469 3.78 -11.80 -15.76
N PHE A 470 4.07 -11.98 -14.47
CA PHE A 470 3.10 -12.50 -13.50
C PHE A 470 1.87 -11.59 -13.33
N ALA A 471 2.05 -10.26 -13.43
CA ALA A 471 0.97 -9.29 -13.32
C ALA A 471 0.16 -9.11 -14.61
N ALA A 472 0.70 -9.41 -15.78
CA ALA A 472 0.04 -9.18 -17.08
C ALA A 472 -1.34 -9.86 -17.21
N PRO A 473 -1.55 -11.12 -16.75
CA PRO A 473 -2.88 -11.74 -16.77
C PRO A 473 -3.96 -10.97 -16.00
N LEU A 474 -3.60 -10.07 -15.08
CA LEU A 474 -4.57 -9.22 -14.38
C LEU A 474 -5.29 -8.27 -15.34
N GLY A 475 -4.72 -7.98 -16.52
CA GLY A 475 -5.38 -7.20 -17.57
C GLY A 475 -6.52 -7.93 -18.28
N LEU A 476 -6.67 -9.24 -18.06
CA LEU A 476 -7.80 -10.04 -18.57
C LEU A 476 -9.02 -9.98 -17.65
N LEU A 477 -8.87 -9.43 -16.44
CA LEU A 477 -9.95 -9.31 -15.48
C LEU A 477 -10.85 -8.11 -15.86
N PRO A 478 -12.15 -8.17 -15.57
CA PRO A 478 -13.10 -7.11 -15.92
C PRO A 478 -12.95 -5.84 -15.06
N TRP A 479 -11.91 -5.75 -14.23
CA TRP A 479 -11.66 -4.65 -13.30
C TRP A 479 -10.22 -4.12 -13.44
N PRO A 480 -9.92 -2.90 -12.97
CA PRO A 480 -8.60 -2.30 -13.17
C PRO A 480 -7.45 -3.14 -12.60
N MET A 481 -6.34 -3.25 -13.35
CA MET A 481 -5.11 -3.91 -12.89
C MET A 481 -4.58 -3.38 -11.53
N PRO A 482 -4.53 -2.05 -11.29
CA PRO A 482 -4.09 -1.51 -9.99
C PRO A 482 -4.90 -2.04 -8.80
N LEU A 483 -6.22 -2.21 -8.98
CA LEU A 483 -7.10 -2.75 -7.95
C LEU A 483 -6.73 -4.21 -7.64
N SER A 484 -6.56 -5.02 -8.69
CA SER A 484 -6.20 -6.44 -8.57
C SER A 484 -4.87 -6.64 -7.87
N ILE A 485 -3.83 -5.92 -8.29
CA ILE A 485 -2.48 -6.12 -7.75
C ILE A 485 -2.37 -5.63 -6.31
N ASN A 486 -3.07 -4.56 -5.94
CA ASN A 486 -3.19 -4.13 -4.55
C ASN A 486 -3.81 -5.24 -3.70
N MET A 487 -4.92 -5.81 -4.17
CA MET A 487 -5.60 -6.90 -3.48
C MET A 487 -4.73 -8.14 -3.29
N LEU A 488 -3.98 -8.51 -4.33
CA LEU A 488 -3.05 -9.64 -4.31
C LEU A 488 -1.82 -9.35 -3.45
N SER A 489 -1.32 -8.12 -3.45
CA SER A 489 -0.20 -7.65 -2.60
C SER A 489 -0.56 -7.74 -1.12
N ALA A 490 -1.74 -7.25 -0.72
CA ALA A 490 -2.24 -7.40 0.64
C ALA A 490 -2.43 -8.88 1.02
N LEU A 491 -2.92 -9.71 0.10
CA LEU A 491 -3.10 -11.15 0.32
C LEU A 491 -1.74 -11.83 0.55
N ALA A 492 -0.78 -11.60 -0.33
CA ALA A 492 0.57 -12.14 -0.23
C ALA A 492 1.21 -11.74 1.10
N ASP A 493 1.17 -10.45 1.48
CA ASP A 493 1.72 -10.01 2.75
C ASP A 493 1.03 -10.65 3.96
N SER A 494 -0.31 -10.68 3.98
CA SER A 494 -1.05 -11.28 5.10
C SER A 494 -0.79 -12.79 5.23
N THR A 495 -0.58 -13.55 4.15
CA THR A 495 -0.26 -15.00 4.26
C THR A 495 1.08 -15.26 4.96
N ARG A 496 1.96 -14.26 5.08
CA ARG A 496 3.18 -14.36 5.90
C ARG A 496 2.89 -14.66 7.36
N ILE A 497 1.71 -14.27 7.88
CA ILE A 497 1.24 -14.61 9.23
C ILE A 497 1.19 -16.14 9.41
N ILE A 498 0.68 -16.86 8.41
CA ILE A 498 0.59 -18.33 8.43
C ILE A 498 1.99 -18.95 8.34
N MET A 499 2.85 -18.42 7.45
CA MET A 499 4.23 -18.88 7.28
C MET A 499 5.09 -18.66 8.53
N ILE A 500 5.00 -17.49 9.15
CA ILE A 500 5.66 -17.15 10.43
C ILE A 500 5.15 -18.09 11.52
N GLY A 501 3.84 -18.35 11.55
CA GLY A 501 3.26 -19.26 12.52
C GLY A 501 3.82 -20.68 12.39
N LEU A 502 3.92 -21.16 11.15
CA LEU A 502 4.48 -22.47 10.84
C LEU A 502 5.99 -22.55 11.14
N LEU A 503 6.77 -21.53 10.80
CA LEU A 503 8.18 -21.43 11.17
C LEU A 503 8.36 -21.47 12.69
N GLY A 504 7.56 -20.68 13.42
CA GLY A 504 7.57 -20.68 14.88
C GLY A 504 7.26 -22.07 15.46
N TRP A 505 6.24 -22.74 14.93
CA TRP A 505 5.90 -24.11 15.32
C TRP A 505 7.05 -25.06 15.07
N ARG A 506 7.67 -25.00 13.88
CA ARG A 506 8.74 -25.92 13.50
C ARG A 506 10.07 -25.64 14.20
N PHE A 507 10.29 -24.40 14.64
CA PHE A 507 11.35 -24.04 15.57
C PHE A 507 11.03 -24.44 17.03
N GLY A 508 9.89 -25.07 17.29
CA GLY A 508 9.48 -25.67 18.57
C GLY A 508 8.78 -24.71 19.53
N LEU A 509 8.26 -23.58 19.05
CA LEU A 509 7.47 -22.67 19.89
C LEU A 509 6.15 -23.34 20.30
N SER A 510 5.64 -23.00 21.49
CA SER A 510 4.30 -23.40 21.89
C SER A 510 3.25 -22.71 21.02
N ALA A 511 2.04 -23.30 20.89
CA ALA A 511 0.95 -22.70 20.13
C ALA A 511 0.65 -21.24 20.52
N ARG A 512 0.72 -20.92 21.81
CA ARG A 512 0.57 -19.53 22.30
C ARG A 512 1.65 -18.60 21.74
N ASN A 513 2.91 -19.04 21.75
CA ASN A 513 4.01 -18.24 21.24
C ASN A 513 3.93 -18.12 19.70
N VAL A 514 3.46 -19.16 19.01
CA VAL A 514 3.17 -19.10 17.58
C VAL A 514 2.13 -18.00 17.28
N VAL A 515 1.04 -17.96 18.05
CA VAL A 515 0.02 -16.89 17.94
C VAL A 515 0.62 -15.51 18.24
N PHE A 516 1.49 -15.38 19.24
CA PHE A 516 2.19 -14.11 19.51
C PHE A 516 3.11 -13.68 18.36
N ALA A 517 3.84 -14.60 17.74
CA ALA A 517 4.69 -14.27 16.57
C ALA A 517 3.82 -13.77 15.40
N ALA A 518 2.77 -14.53 15.07
CA ALA A 518 1.83 -14.20 14.01
C ALA A 518 1.12 -12.85 14.25
N ALA A 519 0.63 -12.62 15.47
CA ALA A 519 -0.03 -11.38 15.85
C ALA A 519 0.93 -10.19 15.79
N MET A 520 2.20 -10.36 16.17
CA MET A 520 3.15 -9.26 16.18
C MET A 520 3.43 -8.78 14.75
N TYR A 521 3.64 -9.70 13.79
CA TYR A 521 3.76 -9.34 12.38
C TYR A 521 2.54 -8.58 11.85
N ALA A 522 1.34 -9.02 12.24
CA ALA A 522 0.08 -8.43 11.79
C ALA A 522 -0.10 -6.96 12.24
N VAL A 523 0.54 -6.55 13.33
CA VAL A 523 0.41 -5.21 13.93
C VAL A 523 1.69 -4.37 13.82
N MET A 524 2.70 -4.82 13.07
CA MET A 524 3.92 -4.02 12.84
C MET A 524 3.64 -2.86 11.87
N PRO A 525 3.90 -1.58 12.25
CA PRO A 525 3.64 -0.44 11.36
C PRO A 525 4.40 -0.50 10.04
N VAL A 526 5.66 -0.94 10.07
CA VAL A 526 6.47 -1.17 8.86
C VAL A 526 5.82 -2.14 7.86
N ALA A 527 4.99 -3.10 8.29
CA ALA A 527 4.32 -4.02 7.37
C ALA A 527 3.23 -3.34 6.51
N PHE A 528 2.79 -2.14 6.89
CA PHE A 528 1.84 -1.32 6.11
C PHE A 528 2.55 -0.36 5.15
N LEU A 529 3.81 -0.01 5.43
CA LEU A 529 4.55 0.99 4.67
C LEU A 529 4.80 0.58 3.20
N LEU A 530 5.17 -0.68 2.98
CA LEU A 530 5.48 -1.21 1.65
C LEU A 530 4.27 -1.14 0.70
N HIS A 531 3.07 -1.20 1.26
CA HIS A 531 1.82 -1.07 0.54
C HIS A 531 1.55 0.37 0.09
N ALA A 532 1.87 1.37 0.93
CA ALA A 532 1.70 2.78 0.57
C ALA A 532 2.66 3.19 -0.56
N TRP A 533 3.89 2.65 -0.56
CA TRP A 533 4.86 2.90 -1.63
C TRP A 533 4.46 2.24 -2.95
N GLY A 534 3.67 1.16 -2.91
CA GLY A 534 3.31 0.45 -4.13
C GLY A 534 4.44 -0.40 -4.70
N ASN A 535 5.46 -0.71 -3.89
CA ASN A 535 6.62 -1.52 -4.29
C ASN A 535 6.27 -3.02 -4.33
N VAL A 536 5.33 -3.35 -5.22
CA VAL A 536 4.75 -4.68 -5.36
C VAL A 536 5.79 -5.75 -5.73
N PRO A 537 6.82 -5.53 -6.57
CA PRO A 537 7.82 -6.58 -6.83
C PRO A 537 8.60 -6.93 -5.57
N THR A 538 8.91 -5.95 -4.70
CA THR A 538 9.55 -6.22 -3.42
C THR A 538 8.63 -7.03 -2.50
N THR A 539 7.34 -6.70 -2.42
CA THR A 539 6.37 -7.49 -1.62
C THR A 539 6.33 -8.95 -2.04
N PHE A 540 6.22 -9.23 -3.35
CA PHE A 540 6.20 -10.59 -3.87
C PHE A 540 7.56 -11.29 -3.75
N GLY A 541 8.67 -10.58 -3.95
CA GLY A 541 10.02 -11.12 -3.76
C GLY A 541 10.27 -11.55 -2.31
N LEU A 542 9.91 -10.69 -1.34
CA LEU A 542 10.00 -11.01 0.08
C LEU A 542 9.04 -12.13 0.49
N TRP A 543 7.87 -12.20 -0.15
CA TRP A 543 6.92 -13.30 0.06
C TRP A 543 7.48 -14.63 -0.47
N MET A 544 8.04 -14.65 -1.68
CA MET A 544 8.65 -15.84 -2.28
C MET A 544 9.86 -16.35 -1.49
N THR A 545 10.74 -15.44 -1.01
CA THR A 545 11.88 -15.84 -0.17
C THR A 545 11.43 -16.44 1.16
N LEU A 546 10.41 -15.85 1.81
CA LEU A 546 9.82 -16.42 3.01
C LEU A 546 9.16 -17.79 2.75
N MET A 547 8.45 -17.92 1.63
CA MET A 547 7.79 -19.17 1.24
C MET A 547 8.83 -20.27 1.02
N ALA A 548 9.89 -20.00 0.27
CA ALA A 548 10.98 -20.94 0.03
C ALA A 548 11.75 -21.29 1.31
N THR A 549 11.97 -20.32 2.21
CA THR A 549 12.58 -20.56 3.53
C THR A 549 11.70 -21.42 4.42
N THR A 550 10.40 -21.13 4.46
CA THR A 550 9.40 -21.90 5.21
C THR A 550 9.34 -23.33 4.69
N PHE A 551 9.28 -23.52 3.37
CA PHE A 551 9.32 -24.84 2.75
C PHE A 551 10.60 -25.59 3.13
N LEU A 552 11.77 -24.96 3.03
CA LEU A 552 13.04 -25.58 3.36
C LEU A 552 13.12 -26.01 4.83
N VAL A 553 12.65 -25.19 5.76
CA VAL A 553 12.59 -25.53 7.19
C VAL A 553 11.65 -26.70 7.45
N CYS A 554 10.49 -26.71 6.80
CA CYS A 554 9.47 -27.74 7.03
C CYS A 554 9.82 -29.07 6.36
N ALA A 555 10.37 -29.02 5.14
CA ALA A 555 10.83 -30.18 4.40
C ALA A 555 12.27 -30.60 4.76
N TRP A 556 12.89 -30.03 5.80
CA TRP A 556 14.32 -30.20 6.09
C TRP A 556 14.77 -31.67 6.12
N GLU A 557 13.99 -32.54 6.77
CA GLU A 557 14.30 -33.96 6.89
C GLU A 557 14.12 -34.71 5.56
N ARG A 558 13.25 -34.20 4.69
CA ARG A 558 12.79 -34.82 3.45
C ARG A 558 13.34 -34.14 2.19
N ILE A 559 14.16 -33.10 2.33
CA ILE A 559 14.65 -32.30 1.19
C ILE A 559 15.50 -33.11 0.20
N HIS A 560 16.01 -34.25 0.65
CA HIS A 560 16.75 -35.22 -0.15
C HIS A 560 15.85 -36.09 -1.04
N GLU A 561 14.56 -36.15 -0.77
CA GLU A 561 13.58 -36.86 -1.58
C GLU A 561 13.32 -36.09 -2.89
N ARG A 562 13.05 -36.81 -3.98
CA ARG A 562 12.87 -36.22 -5.32
C ARG A 562 11.76 -35.17 -5.36
N GLY A 563 10.61 -35.46 -4.74
CA GLY A 563 9.46 -34.55 -4.73
C GLY A 563 9.77 -33.19 -4.09
N PRO A 564 10.15 -33.16 -2.80
CA PRO A 564 10.55 -31.93 -2.11
C PRO A 564 11.69 -31.18 -2.81
N MET A 565 12.68 -31.89 -3.35
CA MET A 565 13.79 -31.27 -4.09
C MET A 565 13.31 -30.56 -5.36
N VAL A 566 12.42 -31.18 -6.14
CA VAL A 566 11.82 -30.56 -7.35
C VAL A 566 10.99 -29.34 -6.98
N ILE A 567 10.13 -29.44 -5.95
CA ILE A 567 9.32 -28.32 -5.48
C ILE A 567 10.23 -27.17 -5.03
N PHE A 568 11.27 -27.45 -4.24
CA PHE A 568 12.22 -26.44 -3.80
C PHE A 568 12.98 -25.79 -4.97
N SER A 569 13.38 -26.58 -5.98
CA SER A 569 14.03 -26.07 -7.19
C SER A 569 13.11 -25.09 -7.93
N LEU A 570 11.83 -25.45 -8.14
CA LEU A 570 10.85 -24.58 -8.77
C LEU A 570 10.61 -23.30 -7.96
N MET A 571 10.49 -23.42 -6.63
CA MET A 571 10.33 -22.26 -5.76
C MET A 571 11.54 -21.34 -5.81
N LEU A 572 12.76 -21.88 -5.85
CA LEU A 572 13.99 -21.11 -6.02
C LEU A 572 14.06 -20.45 -7.40
N THR A 573 13.69 -21.14 -8.48
CA THR A 573 13.60 -20.56 -9.83
C THR A 573 12.67 -19.35 -9.83
N VAL A 574 11.46 -19.48 -9.28
CA VAL A 574 10.51 -18.35 -9.20
C VAL A 574 11.07 -17.26 -8.28
N THR A 575 11.69 -17.60 -7.16
CA THR A 575 12.30 -16.62 -6.24
C THR A 575 13.41 -15.82 -6.91
N PHE A 576 14.24 -16.48 -7.72
CA PHE A 576 15.33 -15.83 -8.44
C PHE A 576 14.84 -14.99 -9.62
N LEU A 577 13.72 -15.40 -10.25
CA LEU A 577 13.13 -14.64 -11.35
C LEU A 577 12.25 -13.49 -10.88
N ILE A 578 11.45 -13.61 -9.82
CA ILE A 578 10.40 -12.63 -9.54
C ILE A 578 10.94 -11.23 -9.25
N TYR A 579 12.05 -11.13 -8.49
CA TYR A 579 12.63 -9.85 -8.13
C TYR A 579 14.12 -9.99 -7.73
N THR A 580 14.97 -9.22 -8.41
CA THR A 580 16.44 -9.37 -8.37
C THR A 580 17.02 -9.16 -6.98
N VAL A 581 16.58 -8.16 -6.23
CA VAL A 581 17.16 -7.88 -4.89
C VAL A 581 16.92 -9.06 -3.94
N THR A 582 15.70 -9.58 -3.93
CA THR A 582 15.36 -10.73 -3.07
C THR A 582 15.95 -12.03 -3.58
N ALA A 583 16.22 -12.14 -4.88
CA ALA A 583 17.01 -13.23 -5.45
C ALA A 583 18.42 -13.26 -4.84
N VAL A 584 19.09 -12.10 -4.79
CA VAL A 584 20.41 -11.98 -4.15
C VAL A 584 20.32 -12.31 -2.66
N PHE A 585 19.31 -11.81 -1.94
CA PHE A 585 19.13 -12.13 -0.52
C PHE A 585 19.01 -13.65 -0.30
N MET A 586 18.26 -14.35 -1.14
CA MET A 586 18.09 -15.80 -1.07
C MET A 586 19.39 -16.55 -1.38
N GLY A 587 20.12 -16.13 -2.42
CA GLY A 587 21.42 -16.72 -2.76
C GLY A 587 22.43 -16.59 -1.62
N VAL A 588 22.56 -15.38 -1.06
CA VAL A 588 23.43 -15.11 0.09
C VAL A 588 22.96 -15.88 1.34
N PHE A 589 21.65 -15.96 1.57
CA PHE A 589 21.09 -16.77 2.65
C PHE A 589 21.52 -18.24 2.56
N LEU A 590 21.44 -18.87 1.37
CA LEU A 590 21.83 -20.27 1.18
C LEU A 590 23.34 -20.49 1.39
N VAL A 591 24.18 -19.54 0.97
CA VAL A 591 25.63 -19.56 1.22
C VAL A 591 25.91 -19.46 2.72
N LEU A 592 25.36 -18.46 3.40
CA LEU A 592 25.56 -18.26 4.83
C LEU A 592 25.01 -19.43 5.65
N LEU A 593 23.85 -19.97 5.25
CA LEU A 593 23.28 -21.18 5.86
C LEU A 593 24.26 -22.34 5.75
N THR A 594 24.84 -22.57 4.57
CA THR A 594 25.85 -23.62 4.35
C THR A 594 27.07 -23.41 5.26
N LEU A 595 27.62 -22.20 5.29
CA LEU A 595 28.78 -21.87 6.12
C LEU A 595 28.48 -22.09 7.61
N MET A 596 27.30 -21.73 8.08
CA MET A 596 26.89 -21.92 9.47
C MET A 596 26.65 -23.39 9.82
N LEU A 597 26.06 -24.18 8.92
CA LEU A 597 25.93 -25.64 9.09
C LEU A 597 27.30 -26.32 9.17
N LEU A 598 28.27 -25.86 8.38
CA LEU A 598 29.65 -26.29 8.46
C LEU A 598 30.28 -25.85 9.78
N ALA A 599 30.18 -24.59 10.17
CA ALA A 599 30.78 -24.08 11.40
C ALA A 599 30.17 -24.68 12.68
N ALA A 600 28.89 -25.07 12.65
CA ALA A 600 28.18 -25.51 13.86
C ALA A 600 28.30 -27.01 14.17
N ALA A 601 28.63 -27.86 13.20
CA ALA A 601 28.68 -29.30 13.45
C ALA A 601 29.69 -29.80 14.49
N PRO A 602 30.84 -29.15 14.76
CA PRO A 602 31.71 -29.56 15.86
C PRO A 602 31.04 -29.47 17.25
N LYS A 603 29.87 -28.82 17.36
CA LYS A 603 29.18 -28.59 18.64
C LYS A 603 28.39 -29.79 19.18
N GLY A 604 28.27 -30.88 18.42
CA GLY A 604 27.63 -32.11 18.87
C GLY A 604 26.90 -32.87 17.76
N VAL A 605 26.43 -34.08 18.08
CA VAL A 605 25.81 -35.02 17.13
C VAL A 605 24.58 -34.42 16.44
N GLU A 606 23.71 -33.73 17.19
CA GLU A 606 22.51 -33.09 16.63
C GLU A 606 22.84 -31.99 15.60
N TRP A 607 23.91 -31.22 15.83
CA TRP A 607 24.36 -30.18 14.91
C TRP A 607 25.05 -30.78 13.68
N ALA A 608 25.82 -31.85 13.85
CA ALA A 608 26.46 -32.57 12.76
C ALA A 608 25.43 -33.21 11.81
N ALA A 609 24.32 -33.73 12.35
CA ALA A 609 23.24 -34.33 11.55
C ALA A 609 22.65 -33.35 10.52
N LEU A 610 22.63 -32.05 10.82
CA LEU A 610 22.11 -31.03 9.90
C LEU A 610 22.92 -30.93 8.59
N ARG A 611 24.23 -31.24 8.60
CA ARG A 611 25.09 -31.15 7.41
C ARG A 611 24.66 -32.10 6.29
N THR A 612 24.00 -33.20 6.62
CA THR A 612 23.53 -34.20 5.64
C THR A 612 22.61 -33.61 4.58
N ARG A 613 21.99 -32.46 4.87
CA ARG A 613 21.06 -31.77 3.97
C ARG A 613 21.71 -30.73 3.05
N ILE A 614 23.00 -30.44 3.20
CA ILE A 614 23.71 -29.46 2.35
C ILE A 614 23.68 -29.88 0.88
N LYS A 615 24.00 -31.14 0.58
CA LYS A 615 24.05 -31.67 -0.80
C LYS A 615 22.72 -31.49 -1.55
N PRO A 616 21.57 -31.98 -1.05
CA PRO A 616 20.30 -31.82 -1.76
C PRO A 616 19.86 -30.35 -1.92
N ILE A 617 20.18 -29.49 -0.95
CA ILE A 617 19.92 -28.03 -1.08
C ILE A 617 20.69 -27.47 -2.28
N TRP A 618 21.99 -27.78 -2.40
CA TRP A 618 22.79 -27.29 -3.52
C TRP A 618 22.45 -27.94 -4.86
N GLN A 619 21.94 -29.18 -4.87
CA GLN A 619 21.40 -29.78 -6.09
C GLN A 619 20.17 -29.02 -6.58
N ALA A 620 19.23 -28.72 -5.68
CA ALA A 620 18.04 -27.93 -6.02
C ALA A 620 18.40 -26.50 -6.45
N SER A 621 19.30 -25.85 -5.71
CA SER A 621 19.80 -24.51 -6.05
C SER A 621 20.54 -24.51 -7.38
N GLY A 622 21.36 -25.53 -7.67
CA GLY A 622 22.08 -25.66 -8.92
C GLY A 622 21.15 -25.79 -10.13
N VAL A 623 20.08 -26.59 -10.00
CA VAL A 623 19.02 -26.67 -11.02
C VAL A 623 18.34 -25.32 -11.21
N ALA A 624 17.95 -24.66 -10.11
CA ALA A 624 17.29 -23.36 -10.18
C ALA A 624 18.18 -22.29 -10.84
N ILE A 625 19.46 -22.22 -10.46
CA ILE A 625 20.46 -21.30 -11.02
C ILE A 625 20.64 -21.56 -12.52
N LEU A 626 20.80 -22.82 -12.92
CA LEU A 626 20.92 -23.19 -14.33
C LEU A 626 19.70 -22.73 -15.14
N VAL A 627 18.49 -22.98 -14.62
CA VAL A 627 17.25 -22.55 -15.28
C VAL A 627 17.21 -21.04 -15.41
N VAL A 628 17.49 -20.26 -14.36
CA VAL A 628 17.40 -18.80 -14.45
C VAL A 628 18.50 -18.17 -15.30
N ILE A 629 19.67 -18.80 -15.41
CA ILE A 629 20.72 -18.41 -16.36
C ILE A 629 20.25 -18.63 -17.80
N VAL A 630 19.76 -19.82 -18.10
CA VAL A 630 19.27 -20.18 -19.46
C VAL A 630 18.10 -19.30 -19.87
N VAL A 631 17.20 -19.05 -18.91
CA VAL A 631 16.00 -18.28 -19.16
C VAL A 631 16.35 -16.80 -19.31
N TYR A 632 16.89 -16.13 -18.28
CA TYR A 632 16.97 -14.67 -18.24
C TYR A 632 18.36 -14.10 -17.97
N TYR A 633 19.07 -14.58 -16.95
CA TYR A 633 20.26 -13.91 -16.43
C TYR A 633 21.53 -14.16 -17.26
N GLY A 634 21.55 -15.16 -18.15
CA GLY A 634 22.72 -15.49 -18.96
C GLY A 634 23.23 -14.32 -19.81
N GLN A 635 22.32 -13.52 -20.34
CA GLN A 635 22.66 -12.31 -21.13
C GLN A 635 23.37 -11.21 -20.32
N TYR A 636 23.18 -11.19 -18.99
CA TYR A 636 23.76 -10.17 -18.11
C TYR A 636 25.13 -10.55 -17.55
N ILE A 637 25.59 -11.79 -17.72
CA ILE A 637 26.85 -12.28 -17.13
C ILE A 637 28.03 -11.41 -17.59
N LEU A 638 28.19 -11.24 -18.91
CA LEU A 638 29.31 -10.47 -19.46
C LEU A 638 29.22 -8.96 -19.07
N PRO A 639 28.07 -8.27 -19.23
CA PRO A 639 27.92 -6.89 -18.76
C PRO A 639 28.19 -6.71 -17.26
N ILE A 640 27.81 -7.67 -16.41
CA ILE A 640 28.10 -7.62 -14.97
C ILE A 640 29.60 -7.70 -14.72
N ILE A 641 30.32 -8.59 -15.41
CA ILE A 641 31.77 -8.74 -15.27
C ILE A 641 32.49 -7.47 -15.74
N GLU A 642 32.08 -6.91 -16.88
CA GLU A 642 32.76 -5.78 -17.52
C GLU A 642 32.47 -4.43 -16.84
N ARG A 643 31.27 -4.25 -16.27
CA ARG A 643 30.80 -2.95 -15.76
C ARG A 643 30.45 -2.96 -14.28
N SER A 644 29.65 -3.92 -13.83
CA SER A 644 29.13 -3.92 -12.45
C SER A 644 30.17 -4.34 -11.42
N VAL A 645 31.00 -5.35 -11.71
CA VAL A 645 32.07 -5.80 -10.80
C VAL A 645 33.11 -4.70 -10.59
N PRO A 646 33.65 -4.03 -11.65
CA PRO A 646 34.55 -2.89 -11.47
C PRO A 646 33.90 -1.74 -10.70
N TYR A 647 32.64 -1.41 -11.00
CA TYR A 647 31.89 -0.37 -10.28
C TYR A 647 31.79 -0.67 -8.78
N PHE A 648 31.42 -1.89 -8.39
CA PHE A 648 31.35 -2.20 -6.96
C PHE A 648 32.73 -2.27 -6.32
N ALA A 649 33.75 -2.74 -7.02
CA ALA A 649 35.13 -2.72 -6.53
C ALA A 649 35.58 -1.28 -6.20
N THR A 650 35.21 -0.28 -7.00
CA THR A 650 35.52 1.13 -6.71
C THR A 650 34.68 1.66 -5.54
N VAL A 651 33.38 1.39 -5.51
CA VAL A 651 32.47 1.84 -4.43
C VAL A 651 32.90 1.34 -3.05
N PHE A 652 33.41 0.11 -2.95
CA PHE A 652 33.87 -0.46 -1.68
C PHE A 652 35.28 -0.03 -1.27
N THR A 653 36.09 0.52 -2.19
CA THR A 653 37.48 0.93 -1.94
C THR A 653 37.65 2.45 -1.81
N GLN A 654 36.81 3.26 -2.44
CA GLN A 654 36.89 4.73 -2.43
C GLN A 654 35.99 5.35 -1.35
N GLY A 655 36.47 5.44 -0.10
CA GLY A 655 35.98 6.37 0.94
C GLY A 655 34.46 6.44 1.16
N ALA A 656 33.92 7.44 1.87
CA ALA A 656 32.47 7.64 2.02
C ALA A 656 31.81 8.28 0.76
N SER A 657 32.63 8.81 -0.14
CA SER A 657 32.29 9.51 -1.38
C SER A 657 32.44 8.58 -2.58
N SER A 658 31.63 7.53 -2.65
CA SER A 658 31.81 6.49 -3.69
C SER A 658 31.16 6.82 -5.03
N VAL A 659 30.21 7.77 -5.07
CA VAL A 659 29.38 8.04 -6.25
C VAL A 659 28.92 9.51 -6.34
N GLY A 660 29.76 10.47 -5.93
CA GLY A 660 29.40 11.90 -5.95
C GLY A 660 28.42 12.38 -4.85
N VAL A 661 27.75 11.45 -4.16
CA VAL A 661 26.93 11.76 -2.98
C VAL A 661 27.77 11.62 -1.71
N GLU A 662 27.90 12.71 -0.95
CA GLU A 662 28.50 12.67 0.38
C GLU A 662 27.56 11.92 1.33
N ARG A 663 27.97 10.72 1.75
CA ARG A 663 27.17 9.91 2.67
C ARG A 663 27.45 10.33 4.10
N ALA A 664 26.38 10.45 4.88
CA ALA A 664 26.50 10.68 6.31
C ALA A 664 27.42 9.64 6.95
N PRO A 665 28.28 10.01 7.92
CA PRO A 665 29.08 9.07 8.68
C PRO A 665 28.30 7.84 9.15
N PHE A 666 28.94 6.67 9.16
CA PHE A 666 28.29 5.39 9.49
C PHE A 666 27.47 5.42 10.79
N HIS A 667 27.94 6.13 11.82
CA HIS A 667 27.20 6.27 13.07
C HIS A 667 25.89 7.06 12.91
N LEU A 668 25.85 8.10 12.06
CA LEU A 668 24.63 8.84 11.74
C LEU A 668 23.69 8.03 10.85
N TYR A 669 24.23 7.24 9.93
CA TYR A 669 23.46 6.25 9.17
C TYR A 669 22.81 5.22 10.10
N MET A 670 23.55 4.65 11.06
CA MET A 670 22.97 3.73 12.03
C MET A 670 21.96 4.41 12.96
N TRP A 671 22.22 5.67 13.35
CA TRP A 671 21.30 6.45 14.19
C TRP A 671 20.00 6.79 13.47
N SER A 672 20.01 6.97 12.15
CA SER A 672 18.78 7.23 11.38
C SER A 672 17.79 6.06 11.46
N PHE A 673 18.28 4.80 11.44
CA PHE A 673 17.43 3.62 11.69
C PHE A 673 16.87 3.61 13.11
N PHE A 674 17.71 3.93 14.11
CA PHE A 674 17.27 3.97 15.50
C PHE A 674 16.14 4.97 15.71
N GLN A 675 16.26 6.16 15.11
CA GLN A 675 15.19 7.17 15.10
C GLN A 675 13.93 6.65 14.39
N ALA A 676 14.07 5.91 13.30
CA ALA A 676 12.94 5.35 12.57
C ALA A 676 12.29 4.15 13.28
N PHE A 677 12.91 3.51 14.27
CA PHE A 677 12.32 2.36 14.98
C PHE A 677 11.20 2.72 15.96
N ASP A 678 10.98 4.00 16.22
CA ASP A 678 9.92 4.45 17.12
C ASP A 678 8.50 4.22 16.57
N TYR A 679 7.50 4.48 17.42
CA TYR A 679 6.07 4.24 17.17
C TYR A 679 5.27 5.54 16.93
N ARG A 680 5.93 6.68 16.63
CA ARG A 680 5.40 8.03 16.93
C ARG A 680 3.96 8.28 16.46
N ILE A 681 3.20 8.89 17.38
CA ILE A 681 1.80 9.35 17.28
C ILE A 681 1.74 10.91 17.17
N TRP A 682 2.87 11.62 17.02
CA TRP A 682 2.93 13.12 16.95
C TRP A 682 4.21 13.67 16.27
N PRO A 683 4.30 14.97 15.87
CA PRO A 683 4.88 15.38 14.59
C PRO A 683 6.40 15.17 14.56
N GLY A 684 6.84 14.35 13.61
CA GLY A 684 8.22 13.99 13.35
C GLY A 684 8.34 13.42 11.94
N ARG A 685 9.56 13.01 11.56
CA ARG A 685 9.91 12.58 10.19
C ARG A 685 8.86 11.64 9.57
N TYR A 686 8.65 11.82 8.27
CA TYR A 686 7.71 11.10 7.40
C TYR A 686 7.78 9.55 7.47
N LEU A 687 8.86 8.98 8.00
CA LEU A 687 9.20 7.56 7.95
C LEU A 687 9.45 7.01 9.36
N PHE A 688 8.60 6.07 9.81
CA PHE A 688 8.80 5.28 11.02
C PHE A 688 8.38 3.82 10.81
N TYR A 689 8.92 2.94 11.67
CA TYR A 689 8.85 1.49 11.53
C TYR A 689 8.08 0.78 12.65
N GLY A 690 8.01 1.38 13.85
CA GLY A 690 7.32 0.78 15.01
C GLY A 690 7.91 -0.56 15.43
N LEU A 691 9.23 -0.64 15.53
CA LEU A 691 9.97 -1.86 15.83
C LEU A 691 10.67 -1.85 17.19
N ALA A 692 10.67 -0.72 17.91
CA ALA A 692 11.47 -0.57 19.13
C ALA A 692 11.24 -1.70 20.14
N PHE A 693 9.98 -2.05 20.46
CA PHE A 693 9.69 -3.11 21.43
C PHE A 693 10.14 -4.50 20.96
N PRO A 694 9.70 -5.02 19.80
CA PRO A 694 10.10 -6.38 19.40
C PRO A 694 11.60 -6.47 19.05
N LEU A 695 12.25 -5.38 18.64
CA LEU A 695 13.68 -5.36 18.38
C LEU A 695 14.52 -5.58 19.64
N LEU A 696 14.12 -5.00 20.79
CA LEU A 696 14.80 -5.22 22.09
C LEU A 696 14.89 -6.71 22.49
N PHE A 697 13.90 -7.51 22.07
CA PHE A 697 13.84 -8.93 22.37
C PHE A 697 14.36 -9.82 21.24
N THR A 698 14.85 -9.24 20.13
CA THR A 698 15.36 -10.01 18.99
C THR A 698 16.61 -10.80 19.36
N ILE A 699 17.63 -10.15 19.95
CA ILE A 699 18.86 -10.84 20.36
C ILE A 699 18.60 -11.85 21.49
N PRO A 700 17.93 -11.50 22.60
CA PRO A 700 17.64 -12.48 23.65
C PRO A 700 16.78 -13.64 23.15
N GLY A 701 15.79 -13.38 22.28
CA GLY A 701 14.95 -14.39 21.66
C GLY A 701 15.76 -15.35 20.79
N PHE A 702 16.66 -14.78 19.98
CA PHE A 702 17.61 -15.55 19.17
C PHE A 702 18.51 -16.43 20.04
N LEU A 703 19.12 -15.91 21.11
CA LEU A 703 19.96 -16.70 22.02
C LEU A 703 19.19 -17.86 22.67
N HIS A 704 17.89 -17.68 22.93
CA HIS A 704 17.07 -18.78 23.42
C HIS A 704 16.84 -19.86 22.36
N LEU A 705 16.52 -19.45 21.13
CA LEU A 705 16.26 -20.36 20.01
C LEU A 705 17.54 -21.01 19.47
N TRP A 706 18.70 -20.39 19.68
CA TRP A 706 20.01 -20.94 19.34
C TRP A 706 20.29 -22.30 20.00
N LYS A 707 19.64 -22.59 21.13
CA LYS A 707 19.70 -23.91 21.79
C LYS A 707 19.07 -25.03 20.95
N ARG A 708 18.29 -24.69 19.93
CA ARG A 708 17.67 -25.63 19.00
C ARG A 708 18.45 -25.59 17.69
N PRO A 709 19.18 -26.65 17.31
CA PRO A 709 20.14 -26.61 16.21
C PRO A 709 19.59 -26.02 14.91
N LEU A 710 18.43 -26.49 14.45
CA LEU A 710 17.80 -26.02 13.22
C LEU A 710 17.41 -24.54 13.30
N ALA A 711 16.74 -24.12 14.38
CA ALA A 711 16.32 -22.74 14.56
C ALA A 711 17.52 -21.79 14.67
N GLY A 712 18.54 -22.18 15.44
CA GLY A 712 19.75 -21.38 15.62
C GLY A 712 20.44 -21.08 14.29
N VAL A 713 20.74 -22.10 13.50
CA VAL A 713 21.47 -21.93 12.23
C VAL A 713 20.67 -21.12 11.21
N PHE A 714 19.37 -21.39 11.07
CA PHE A 714 18.52 -20.66 10.12
C PHE A 714 18.38 -19.19 10.51
N LEU A 715 18.06 -18.90 11.77
CA LEU A 715 17.89 -17.52 12.23
C LEU A 715 19.19 -16.74 12.14
N ALA A 716 20.33 -17.37 12.42
CA ALA A 716 21.62 -16.73 12.28
C ALA A 716 21.94 -16.41 10.81
N ALA A 717 21.77 -17.37 9.90
CA ALA A 717 22.04 -17.16 8.48
C ALA A 717 21.16 -16.04 7.92
N TRP A 718 19.88 -16.06 8.28
CA TRP A 718 18.90 -15.05 7.86
C TRP A 718 19.19 -13.67 8.44
N PHE A 719 19.48 -13.56 9.74
CA PHE A 719 19.86 -12.29 10.35
C PHE A 719 21.18 -11.74 9.76
N SER A 720 22.14 -12.61 9.47
CA SER A 720 23.41 -12.23 8.83
C SER A 720 23.22 -11.63 7.44
N VAL A 721 22.24 -12.08 6.65
CA VAL A 721 21.89 -11.41 5.38
C VAL A 721 21.56 -9.94 5.65
N SER A 722 20.68 -9.65 6.60
CA SER A 722 20.33 -8.25 6.87
C SER A 722 21.47 -7.43 7.45
N VAL A 723 22.39 -8.02 8.22
CA VAL A 723 23.61 -7.32 8.66
C VAL A 723 24.50 -6.98 7.46
N VAL A 724 24.76 -7.95 6.57
CA VAL A 724 25.56 -7.74 5.36
C VAL A 724 24.93 -6.67 4.47
N PHE A 725 23.61 -6.72 4.26
CA PHE A 725 22.92 -5.73 3.45
C PHE A 725 22.65 -4.42 4.17
N MET A 726 22.72 -4.35 5.50
CA MET A 726 22.77 -3.07 6.21
C MET A 726 24.10 -2.35 5.92
N LEU A 727 25.21 -3.09 5.91
CA LEU A 727 26.53 -2.57 5.56
C LEU A 727 26.65 -2.22 4.07
N ALA A 728 26.07 -3.04 3.18
CA ALA A 728 25.97 -2.69 1.77
C ALA A 728 25.03 -1.50 1.55
N GLY A 729 23.96 -1.38 2.33
CA GLY A 729 22.99 -0.27 2.31
C GLY A 729 23.62 1.09 2.62
N TYR A 730 24.62 1.06 3.51
CA TYR A 730 25.45 2.22 3.79
C TYR A 730 26.20 2.72 2.54
N ARG A 731 26.49 1.84 1.58
CA ARG A 731 27.22 2.14 0.33
C ARG A 731 26.34 2.28 -0.89
N ILE A 732 25.14 1.70 -0.89
CA ILE A 732 24.21 1.66 -2.02
C ILE A 732 22.79 1.82 -1.48
N SER A 733 21.99 2.75 -2.02
CA SER A 733 20.61 2.92 -1.55
C SER A 733 19.80 1.66 -1.84
N MET A 734 19.23 1.05 -0.80
CA MET A 734 18.40 -0.17 -0.93
C MET A 734 16.96 0.03 -0.47
N VAL A 735 16.58 1.25 -0.05
CA VAL A 735 15.22 1.57 0.45
C VAL A 735 14.79 0.58 1.54
N ASP A 736 15.71 0.28 2.46
CA ASP A 736 15.51 -0.50 3.67
C ASP A 736 14.94 -1.92 3.51
N LYS A 737 15.09 -2.53 2.32
CA LYS A 737 14.67 -3.91 2.01
C LYS A 737 15.20 -4.94 3.01
N GLN A 738 16.41 -4.73 3.53
CA GLN A 738 17.03 -5.58 4.56
C GLN A 738 16.23 -5.60 5.87
N LEU A 739 15.51 -4.52 6.21
CA LEU A 739 14.65 -4.45 7.38
C LEU A 739 13.37 -5.26 7.17
N PHE A 740 12.71 -5.09 6.03
CA PHE A 740 11.51 -5.86 5.67
C PHE A 740 11.79 -7.37 5.61
N TYR A 741 13.00 -7.75 5.21
CA TYR A 741 13.43 -9.15 5.13
C TYR A 741 13.51 -9.87 6.50
N ILE A 742 13.79 -9.16 7.60
CA ILE A 742 13.93 -9.75 8.95
C ILE A 742 12.71 -9.66 9.84
N LEU A 743 11.63 -9.02 9.40
CA LEU A 743 10.39 -8.93 10.20
C LEU A 743 9.89 -10.29 10.72
N PRO A 744 9.95 -11.40 9.94
CA PRO A 744 9.62 -12.73 10.44
C PRO A 744 10.48 -13.17 11.64
N ILE A 745 11.80 -12.90 11.61
CA ILE A 745 12.72 -13.23 12.71
C ILE A 745 12.38 -12.43 13.96
N ILE A 746 12.20 -11.12 13.79
CA ILE A 746 11.87 -10.19 14.88
C ILE A 746 10.59 -10.68 15.59
N ALA A 747 9.56 -11.04 14.82
CA ALA A 747 8.30 -11.54 15.35
C ALA A 747 8.46 -12.87 16.13
N ILE A 748 9.21 -13.84 15.58
CA ILE A 748 9.48 -15.14 16.22
C ILE A 748 10.29 -14.96 17.52
N CYS A 749 11.34 -14.13 17.51
CA CYS A 749 12.16 -13.87 18.68
C CYS A 749 11.39 -13.14 19.78
N TRP A 750 10.59 -12.13 19.43
CA TRP A 750 9.68 -11.44 20.35
C TRP A 750 8.75 -12.43 21.08
N ALA A 751 8.16 -13.36 20.33
CA ALA A 751 7.16 -14.28 20.86
C ALA A 751 7.68 -15.20 21.98
N VAL A 752 8.97 -15.53 21.98
CA VAL A 752 9.62 -16.27 23.07
C VAL A 752 9.43 -15.55 24.40
N TYR A 753 9.69 -14.24 24.42
CA TYR A 753 9.64 -13.43 25.64
C TYR A 753 8.21 -13.04 25.99
N ALA A 754 7.39 -12.68 25.02
CA ALA A 754 5.95 -12.48 25.23
C ALA A 754 5.33 -13.71 25.92
N GLY A 755 5.68 -14.91 25.45
CA GLY A 755 5.27 -16.19 26.02
C GLY A 755 5.68 -16.42 27.47
N ARG A 756 6.88 -15.96 27.86
CA ARG A 756 7.41 -16.08 29.23
C ARG A 756 6.77 -15.06 30.17
N TYR A 757 6.70 -13.80 29.75
CA TYR A 757 6.09 -12.74 30.55
C TYR A 757 4.60 -12.99 30.76
N TRP A 758 3.90 -13.52 29.77
CA TRP A 758 2.49 -13.91 29.90
C TRP A 758 2.20 -14.83 31.11
N GLN A 759 3.17 -15.65 31.51
CA GLN A 759 3.05 -16.56 32.65
C GLN A 759 3.38 -15.92 34.01
N ARG A 760 3.90 -14.68 34.04
CA ARG A 760 4.34 -14.01 35.28
C ARG A 760 3.25 -13.21 36.00
N GLY A 761 1.99 -13.37 35.60
CA GLY A 761 0.83 -12.75 36.26
C GLY A 761 0.15 -11.65 35.43
N ARG A 762 -0.92 -11.08 35.98
CA ARG A 762 -1.84 -10.17 35.26
C ARG A 762 -1.16 -8.92 34.73
N TRP A 763 -0.25 -8.31 35.48
CA TRP A 763 0.47 -7.10 35.04
C TRP A 763 1.33 -7.35 33.80
N ALA A 764 2.01 -8.50 33.75
CA ALA A 764 2.79 -8.87 32.58
C ALA A 764 1.88 -9.18 31.37
N GLN A 765 0.71 -9.77 31.59
CA GLN A 765 -0.30 -9.97 30.53
C GLN A 765 -0.81 -8.64 29.99
N ILE A 766 -1.15 -7.69 30.87
CA ILE A 766 -1.58 -6.34 30.50
C ILE A 766 -0.47 -5.65 29.69
N MET A 767 0.78 -5.71 30.13
CA MET A 767 1.91 -5.14 29.41
C MET A 767 2.05 -5.72 27.99
N ILE A 768 1.94 -7.04 27.83
CA ILE A 768 1.99 -7.68 26.50
C ILE A 768 0.83 -7.21 25.63
N VAL A 769 -0.40 -7.17 26.16
CA VAL A 769 -1.57 -6.65 25.42
C VAL A 769 -1.36 -5.19 25.02
N MET A 770 -0.84 -4.35 25.92
CA MET A 770 -0.55 -2.95 25.63
C MET A 770 0.48 -2.79 24.51
N ILE A 771 1.52 -3.64 24.44
CA ILE A 771 2.50 -3.61 23.35
C ILE A 771 1.84 -3.92 22.00
N TYR A 772 0.96 -4.92 21.94
CA TYR A 772 0.18 -5.20 20.72
C TYR A 772 -0.76 -4.04 20.37
N LEU A 773 -1.44 -3.46 21.36
CA LEU A 773 -2.37 -2.36 21.15
C LEU A 773 -1.65 -1.12 20.64
N VAL A 774 -0.53 -0.72 21.25
CA VAL A 774 0.29 0.42 20.81
C VAL A 774 0.84 0.18 19.40
N SER A 775 1.32 -1.04 19.12
CA SER A 775 1.80 -1.38 17.77
C SER A 775 0.67 -1.31 16.75
N ALA A 776 -0.51 -1.84 17.08
CA ALA A 776 -1.68 -1.78 16.20
C ALA A 776 -2.17 -0.35 15.97
N VAL A 777 -2.24 0.49 17.00
CA VAL A 777 -2.61 1.90 16.89
C VAL A 777 -1.60 2.63 16.01
N ALA A 778 -0.30 2.45 16.24
CA ALA A 778 0.74 3.07 15.40
C ALA A 778 0.68 2.58 13.94
N ALA A 779 0.36 1.30 13.71
CA ALA A 779 0.23 0.76 12.37
C ALA A 779 -0.98 1.33 11.64
N LEU A 780 -2.11 1.47 12.34
CA LEU A 780 -3.33 2.09 11.80
C LEU A 780 -3.17 3.59 11.59
N ASP A 781 -2.49 4.29 12.49
CA ASP A 781 -2.17 5.71 12.36
C ASP A 781 -1.28 5.95 11.14
N GLN A 782 -0.19 5.17 11.01
CA GLN A 782 0.67 5.20 9.82
C GLN A 782 -0.14 4.93 8.55
N TRP A 783 -1.01 3.93 8.58
CA TRP A 783 -1.82 3.56 7.43
C TRP A 783 -2.82 4.66 7.05
N PHE A 784 -3.51 5.24 8.03
CA PHE A 784 -4.43 6.35 7.84
C PHE A 784 -3.71 7.59 7.30
N PHE A 785 -2.59 7.96 7.90
CA PHE A 785 -1.76 9.07 7.43
C PHE A 785 -1.39 8.85 5.97
N ARG A 786 -0.86 7.67 5.61
CA ARG A 786 -0.44 7.33 4.24
C ARG A 786 -1.58 7.38 3.23
N ILE A 787 -2.78 6.96 3.62
CA ILE A 787 -3.98 7.10 2.78
C ILE A 787 -4.34 8.58 2.61
N ALA A 788 -4.27 9.37 3.67
CA ALA A 788 -4.65 10.79 3.66
C ALA A 788 -3.73 11.65 2.78
N ILE A 789 -2.44 11.31 2.71
CA ILE A 789 -1.42 12.03 1.93
C ILE A 789 -1.09 11.39 0.57
N SER A 790 -1.82 10.33 0.20
CA SER A 790 -1.56 9.61 -1.04
C SER A 790 -1.63 10.56 -2.25
N PRO A 791 -0.62 10.54 -3.15
CA PRO A 791 -0.66 11.35 -4.36
C PRO A 791 -1.72 10.76 -5.27
N LEU A 792 -2.84 11.46 -5.43
CA LEU A 792 -3.85 11.06 -6.39
C LEU A 792 -3.34 11.45 -7.77
N SER A 793 -2.92 10.46 -8.56
CA SER A 793 -2.45 10.59 -9.95
C SER A 793 -3.46 11.31 -10.83
#